data_AF-A0AAD5LIT2-F1
#
_entry.id   AF-A0AAD5LIT2-F1
#
_cell.length_a   1.000
_cell.length_b   1.000
_cell.length_c   1.000
_cell.angle_alpha   90.00
_cell.angle_beta   90.00
_cell.angle_gamma   90.00
#
_symmetry.space_group_name_H-M   'P 1'
#
loop_
_entity.id
_entity.type
_entity.pdbx_description
1 polymer ?
#
loop_
_entity_poly.entity_id
_entity_poly.type
_entity_poly.pdbx_seq_one_letter_code
_entity_poly.pdbx_strand_id
1 'polypeptide(L)'
;METPAEGAATVRPPQWPTSPRCPTSPLHDRRFGGQQLIAQFTTYAPLAALESHVSSALDLLLASHGGVGVEIVQRPQASAMPALPTDFVVLRLYDCAISLRQLAFTAAGGACHRSENEALGILRRSGHHRIRRVFVDKPYRHTELLSVAGNASGPPPPTSSAIVEFASHLPWRRSRQPPQPLVDELGVRSLWDKGYKGQGVKVGVFDTGLSNSRFKNVKQRINWTNEKKNEDIVGHGTFVSSIVGGNDNTCPGLAPAAELFAFRTFTTDQLSFTSWFLDAFNYALHVGINVLNLSTGGPDFLDLPFVEKIQELVANGVIVVSAVGNSGPQYGTLTNPADQLEVIGVGGLGRDGNVASFSSRGMTMWELPFGSGRVKPDLVALAEDVPGAEVSRGCKLLSGTSVAAPIVSGTIALLASIIPDPNARWVLLNPAAVKQILLETADRLPSRVDSESFIVQNHIFEQGAGKLNITRATERVEELWRAYVATANSSDTTLARATAFPARIDATDCPYMWPLCSHPLFHSSLPLAFNLTILNPTSLSASLVGPPRWVPENLAGRYVNVSVASPDLLWPHVGSIGVFLEVTAAGASANATARGTLSFSIRDDTTGRQDVVVVPVSVPIVPAPPKSRRILWDQFHNIAYPSAFVPRDSLPSPGDDDAAGDPIDSSGDHPHTNFHQLWNFVHQRGFVVEILPFEYSCLDLALYGVVLLVDPEEEFFADEIAALTRAIKFDNVSLLVFAEWFDPRVLDTLAMYDTSTLSEWHPVTGGANLPALNRLLDEFHMQLAYEIRANRTGVSLLGSSSEFPFASGTYITKFPVGGYLGFIEATNQSAELLNRSTSATNDLQRVPVLGLYEVPARNGGRIAVYGDSACLDASAHQDDTGFRHCFEMLDTLLRFTNDGQRPEQVNASLTHLKTEYDTGGSGESRSGEEPNATTTARLGKHSKVLQALQQRPTRQRYCHFHRREQCEDGASIRVTTLRAETAM
;
A
#
# COMPACT_ATOMS: atom_id res chain seq x y z
N MET A 1 -26.85 10.65 -56.96
CA MET A 1 -27.04 9.36 -57.63
C MET A 1 -26.29 8.34 -56.80
N GLU A 2 -26.85 7.29 -56.22
CA GLU A 2 -28.20 6.72 -56.22
C GLU A 2 -28.27 5.81 -54.98
N THR A 3 -29.34 5.92 -54.21
CA THR A 3 -29.94 4.78 -53.49
C THR A 3 -30.62 3.87 -54.51
N PRO A 4 -30.83 2.59 -54.20
CA PRO A 4 -32.23 2.17 -54.00
C PRO A 4 -32.47 1.13 -52.90
N ALA A 5 -33.75 0.93 -52.64
CA ALA A 5 -34.40 0.39 -51.45
C ALA A 5 -34.89 -1.08 -51.58
N GLU A 6 -35.19 -1.64 -50.39
CA GLU A 6 -36.25 -2.58 -49.99
C GLU A 6 -36.52 -3.92 -50.72
N GLY A 7 -36.64 -4.97 -49.88
CA GLY A 7 -37.34 -6.21 -50.18
C GLY A 7 -37.53 -7.07 -48.93
N ALA A 8 -38.75 -7.04 -48.36
CA ALA A 8 -39.16 -7.84 -47.20
C ALA A 8 -39.63 -9.25 -47.61
N ALA A 9 -39.31 -10.27 -46.79
CA ALA A 9 -40.09 -11.51 -46.71
C ALA A 9 -39.92 -12.20 -45.35
N THR A 10 -41.07 -12.45 -44.71
CA THR A 10 -41.31 -13.10 -43.41
C THR A 10 -41.25 -14.62 -43.46
N VAL A 11 -40.58 -15.29 -42.50
CA VAL A 11 -40.90 -16.68 -42.08
C VAL A 11 -40.68 -16.83 -40.56
N ARG A 12 -41.60 -17.56 -39.92
CA ARG A 12 -41.92 -17.67 -38.48
C ARG A 12 -40.96 -18.58 -37.68
N PRO A 13 -40.79 -18.36 -36.36
CA PRO A 13 -40.34 -19.40 -35.42
C PRO A 13 -41.51 -20.20 -34.81
N PRO A 14 -41.30 -21.44 -34.32
CA PRO A 14 -42.34 -22.31 -33.80
C PRO A 14 -42.72 -21.96 -32.35
N GLN A 15 -44.03 -21.97 -32.08
CA GLN A 15 -44.66 -21.97 -30.75
C GLN A 15 -44.73 -23.39 -30.19
N TRP A 16 -44.70 -23.56 -28.86
CA TRP A 16 -45.59 -24.38 -27.99
C TRP A 16 -45.19 -24.11 -26.51
N PRO A 17 -46.06 -24.20 -25.49
CA PRO A 17 -47.48 -23.82 -25.40
C PRO A 17 -47.79 -22.86 -24.23
N THR A 18 -49.01 -22.33 -24.28
CA THR A 18 -49.60 -21.28 -23.45
C THR A 18 -50.55 -21.78 -22.35
N SER A 19 -50.57 -21.04 -21.22
CA SER A 19 -51.76 -20.67 -20.38
C SER A 19 -52.32 -21.71 -19.37
N PRO A 20 -53.10 -21.33 -18.30
CA PRO A 20 -53.92 -20.11 -18.20
C PRO A 20 -54.06 -19.34 -16.85
N ARG A 21 -54.41 -18.06 -17.10
CA ARG A 21 -55.12 -16.97 -16.38
C ARG A 21 -55.86 -17.16 -15.02
N CYS A 22 -55.59 -16.16 -14.15
CA CYS A 22 -56.48 -15.24 -13.37
C CYS A 22 -57.47 -15.80 -12.29
N PRO A 23 -57.91 -15.05 -11.23
CA PRO A 23 -58.03 -13.57 -11.14
C PRO A 23 -57.81 -12.84 -9.76
N THR A 24 -57.72 -11.50 -9.84
CA THR A 24 -58.24 -10.41 -8.94
C THR A 24 -57.78 -10.20 -7.47
N SER A 25 -57.33 -8.96 -7.22
CA SER A 25 -57.17 -8.16 -5.97
C SER A 25 -58.48 -7.87 -5.21
N PRO A 26 -58.57 -7.06 -4.10
CA PRO A 26 -57.58 -6.27 -3.32
C PRO A 26 -57.73 -6.31 -1.76
N LEU A 27 -56.81 -5.67 -0.97
CA LEU A 27 -57.07 -4.77 0.20
C LEU A 27 -55.91 -4.66 1.23
N HIS A 28 -55.30 -3.45 1.30
CA HIS A 28 -54.89 -2.60 2.44
C HIS A 28 -54.22 -3.08 3.77
N ASP A 29 -53.12 -2.37 4.12
CA ASP A 29 -52.71 -1.79 5.45
C ASP A 29 -52.13 -2.78 6.51
N ARG A 30 -50.99 -2.60 7.22
CA ARG A 30 -50.41 -1.47 7.99
C ARG A 30 -48.93 -1.69 8.35
N ARG A 31 -48.27 -0.57 8.72
CA ARG A 31 -46.89 -0.40 9.23
C ARG A 31 -46.59 -1.19 10.52
N PHE A 32 -45.40 -1.78 10.63
CA PHE A 32 -44.74 -2.14 11.89
C PHE A 32 -43.49 -1.27 12.08
N GLY A 33 -43.41 -0.55 13.20
CA GLY A 33 -42.30 0.36 13.52
C GLY A 33 -41.39 -0.23 14.58
N GLY A 34 -40.32 -0.90 14.17
CA GLY A 34 -39.18 -1.23 15.04
C GLY A 34 -38.09 -0.15 14.95
N GLN A 35 -37.33 0.09 16.02
CA GLN A 35 -36.13 0.93 15.97
C GLN A 35 -34.93 0.06 15.55
N GLN A 36 -34.42 0.28 14.34
CA GLN A 36 -33.17 -0.31 13.86
C GLN A 36 -32.01 0.59 14.29
N LEU A 37 -30.96 0.00 14.86
CA LEU A 37 -29.72 0.71 15.20
C LEU A 37 -28.62 0.26 14.24
N ILE A 38 -27.88 1.24 13.72
CA ILE A 38 -26.68 1.03 12.91
C ILE A 38 -25.48 1.24 13.85
N ALA A 39 -24.64 0.22 14.00
CA ALA A 39 -23.38 0.32 14.73
C ALA A 39 -22.22 0.36 13.72
N GLN A 40 -21.27 1.27 13.92
CA GLN A 40 -20.02 1.39 13.15
C GLN A 40 -18.85 1.04 14.06
N PHE A 41 -17.98 0.13 13.64
CA PHE A 41 -16.86 -0.37 14.47
C PHE A 41 -15.56 0.38 14.16
N THR A 42 -14.66 0.48 15.14
CA THR A 42 -13.45 1.33 15.09
C THR A 42 -12.14 0.55 14.94
N THR A 43 -12.20 -0.77 14.73
CA THR A 43 -11.02 -1.65 14.55
C THR A 43 -11.36 -2.82 13.62
N TYR A 44 -10.46 -3.15 12.69
CA TYR A 44 -10.51 -4.35 11.86
C TYR A 44 -10.15 -5.57 12.70
N ALA A 45 -11.15 -6.38 13.03
CA ALA A 45 -10.97 -7.76 13.50
C ALA A 45 -11.94 -8.64 12.68
N PRO A 46 -11.73 -9.97 12.61
CA PRO A 46 -12.66 -10.86 11.92
C PRO A 46 -14.07 -10.74 12.52
N LEU A 47 -15.10 -10.64 11.66
CA LEU A 47 -16.49 -10.45 12.06
C LEU A 47 -16.95 -11.47 13.13
N ALA A 48 -16.43 -12.70 13.09
CA ALA A 48 -16.69 -13.75 14.06
C ALA A 48 -16.10 -13.47 15.47
N ALA A 49 -14.89 -12.91 15.55
CA ALA A 49 -14.27 -12.48 16.81
C ALA A 49 -14.99 -11.27 17.41
N LEU A 50 -15.52 -10.39 16.54
CA LEU A 50 -16.35 -9.23 16.91
C LEU A 50 -17.76 -9.64 17.37
N GLU A 51 -18.39 -10.62 16.71
CA GLU A 51 -19.65 -11.22 17.13
C GLU A 51 -19.50 -11.86 18.52
N SER A 52 -18.38 -12.55 18.78
CA SER A 52 -18.06 -13.10 20.10
C SER A 52 -17.87 -12.02 21.17
N HIS A 53 -17.21 -10.90 20.85
CA HIS A 53 -17.05 -9.76 21.77
C HIS A 53 -18.35 -9.02 22.04
N VAL A 54 -19.18 -8.78 21.02
CA VAL A 54 -20.50 -8.16 21.15
C VAL A 54 -21.42 -9.08 21.95
N SER A 55 -21.42 -10.39 21.69
CA SER A 55 -22.18 -11.38 22.45
C SER A 55 -21.70 -11.48 23.90
N SER A 56 -20.39 -11.49 24.15
CA SER A 56 -19.82 -11.55 25.50
C SER A 56 -20.06 -10.27 26.31
N ALA A 57 -19.97 -9.10 25.66
CA ALA A 57 -20.31 -7.81 26.28
C ALA A 57 -21.82 -7.67 26.54
N LEU A 58 -22.66 -8.24 25.67
CA LEU A 58 -24.11 -8.33 25.85
C LEU A 58 -24.51 -9.33 26.94
N ASP A 59 -23.82 -10.46 27.07
CA ASP A 59 -24.05 -11.43 28.16
C ASP A 59 -23.72 -10.81 29.53
N LEU A 60 -22.68 -9.98 29.61
CA LEU A 60 -22.33 -9.19 30.80
C LEU A 60 -23.38 -8.10 31.12
N LEU A 61 -23.97 -7.47 30.10
CA LEU A 61 -25.05 -6.49 30.25
C LEU A 61 -26.39 -7.16 30.63
N LEU A 62 -26.71 -8.31 30.04
CA LEU A 62 -27.93 -9.09 30.28
C LEU A 62 -27.94 -9.79 31.63
N ALA A 63 -26.77 -10.17 32.16
CA ALA A 63 -26.63 -10.62 33.54
C ALA A 63 -26.97 -9.54 34.57
N SER A 64 -26.90 -8.25 34.20
CA SER A 64 -27.13 -7.11 35.09
C SER A 64 -28.53 -6.48 34.98
N HIS A 65 -29.17 -6.56 33.82
CA HIS A 65 -30.49 -5.96 33.55
C HIS A 65 -31.33 -6.96 32.75
N GLY A 66 -32.10 -7.79 33.47
CA GLY A 66 -32.92 -8.83 32.84
C GLY A 66 -33.89 -8.29 31.80
N GLY A 67 -33.84 -8.89 30.61
CA GLY A 67 -34.95 -8.89 29.66
C GLY A 67 -34.77 -8.13 28.35
N VAL A 68 -33.60 -8.11 27.71
CA VAL A 68 -33.48 -7.56 26.34
C VAL A 68 -32.83 -8.58 25.41
N GLY A 69 -33.56 -9.13 24.45
CA GLY A 69 -32.99 -9.93 23.36
C GLY A 69 -32.49 -9.03 22.22
N VAL A 70 -31.38 -9.42 21.60
CA VAL A 70 -30.79 -8.73 20.46
C VAL A 70 -30.68 -9.71 19.29
N GLU A 71 -31.20 -9.34 18.13
CA GLU A 71 -31.12 -10.11 16.89
C GLU A 71 -30.41 -9.29 15.82
N ILE A 72 -29.47 -9.91 15.11
CA ILE A 72 -28.88 -9.37 13.89
C ILE A 72 -29.90 -9.60 12.77
N VAL A 73 -30.57 -8.55 12.30
CA VAL A 73 -31.66 -8.68 11.32
C VAL A 73 -31.13 -8.86 9.91
N GLN A 74 -29.93 -8.35 9.64
CA GLN A 74 -29.36 -8.33 8.31
C GLN A 74 -27.84 -8.44 8.38
N ARG A 75 -27.33 -9.55 7.85
CA ARG A 75 -25.94 -9.67 7.39
C ARG A 75 -25.92 -9.25 5.92
N PRO A 76 -24.92 -8.51 5.42
CA PRO A 76 -24.73 -8.38 3.98
C PRO A 76 -24.67 -9.81 3.41
N GLN A 77 -25.55 -10.17 2.46
CA GLN A 77 -25.49 -11.49 1.85
C GLN A 77 -24.23 -11.57 0.99
N ALA A 78 -23.28 -12.41 1.41
CA ALA A 78 -21.99 -12.63 0.76
C ALA A 78 -22.05 -13.29 -0.63
N SER A 79 -23.25 -13.58 -1.17
CA SER A 79 -23.42 -14.36 -2.40
C SER A 79 -23.75 -13.54 -3.65
N ALA A 80 -23.60 -12.21 -3.64
CA ALA A 80 -23.90 -11.38 -4.82
C ALA A 80 -23.01 -10.13 -5.03
N MET A 81 -21.89 -9.97 -4.31
CA MET A 81 -20.91 -8.91 -4.59
C MET A 81 -19.49 -9.38 -4.23
N PRO A 82 -18.46 -9.08 -5.04
CA PRO A 82 -17.07 -9.19 -4.63
C PRO A 82 -16.68 -7.99 -3.74
N ALA A 83 -16.12 -8.32 -2.57
CA ALA A 83 -15.22 -7.55 -1.71
C ALA A 83 -15.45 -6.03 -1.51
N LEU A 84 -16.10 -5.67 -0.40
CA LEU A 84 -15.70 -4.56 0.48
C LEU A 84 -16.05 -4.95 1.93
N PRO A 85 -15.16 -4.75 2.92
CA PRO A 85 -15.52 -4.90 4.32
C PRO A 85 -16.50 -3.77 4.66
N THR A 86 -17.77 -4.11 4.89
CA THR A 86 -18.78 -3.13 5.32
C THR A 86 -18.80 -3.10 6.85
N ASP A 87 -18.35 -1.99 7.44
CA ASP A 87 -18.18 -1.78 8.90
C ASP A 87 -19.49 -1.70 9.71
N PHE A 88 -20.60 -2.29 9.23
CA PHE A 88 -21.93 -2.08 9.79
C PHE A 88 -22.72 -3.38 9.98
N VAL A 89 -23.38 -3.50 11.13
CA VAL A 89 -24.36 -4.57 11.41
C VAL A 89 -25.68 -3.93 11.86
N VAL A 90 -26.81 -4.42 11.35
CA VAL A 90 -28.15 -3.95 11.74
C VAL A 90 -28.67 -4.78 12.90
N LEU A 91 -28.73 -4.17 14.08
CA LEU A 91 -29.23 -4.80 15.30
C LEU A 91 -30.69 -4.42 15.54
N ARG A 92 -31.51 -5.41 15.91
CA ARG A 92 -32.87 -5.22 16.43
C ARG A 92 -32.93 -5.69 17.87
N LEU A 93 -33.45 -4.83 18.73
CA LEU A 93 -33.66 -5.09 20.15
C LEU A 93 -35.12 -5.47 20.40
N TYR A 94 -35.37 -6.44 21.28
CA TYR A 94 -36.70 -6.78 21.79
C TYR A 94 -36.67 -7.06 23.29
N ASP A 95 -37.78 -6.85 23.98
CA ASP A 95 -37.92 -7.06 25.42
C ASP A 95 -38.36 -8.52 25.70
N CYS A 96 -37.58 -9.23 26.51
CA CYS A 96 -37.82 -10.62 26.91
C CYS A 96 -38.12 -10.69 28.42
N ALA A 97 -39.35 -10.41 28.82
CA ALA A 97 -39.79 -10.69 30.19
C ALA A 97 -40.02 -12.20 30.39
N ILE A 98 -39.02 -12.93 30.89
CA ILE A 98 -39.20 -14.30 31.38
C ILE A 98 -39.77 -14.21 32.81
N SER A 99 -41.03 -14.62 32.98
CA SER A 99 -41.59 -14.88 34.31
C SER A 99 -40.92 -16.12 34.90
N LEU A 100 -40.22 -15.98 36.03
CA LEU A 100 -39.51 -17.03 36.77
C LEU A 100 -40.42 -18.09 37.45
N ARG A 101 -41.54 -18.46 36.83
CA ARG A 101 -42.37 -19.59 37.27
C ARG A 101 -42.83 -20.40 36.07
N GLN A 102 -42.16 -21.54 35.89
CA GLN A 102 -42.37 -22.66 34.97
C GLN A 102 -41.41 -22.70 33.78
N LEU A 103 -40.35 -23.51 33.92
CA LEU A 103 -39.93 -24.52 32.94
C LEU A 103 -38.73 -25.29 33.49
N ALA A 104 -39.02 -26.45 34.08
CA ALA A 104 -38.09 -27.57 34.14
C ALA A 104 -38.36 -28.44 32.91
N PHE A 105 -37.30 -28.92 32.27
CA PHE A 105 -37.29 -29.89 31.15
C PHE A 105 -37.99 -29.46 29.85
N THR A 106 -37.22 -28.99 28.87
CA THR A 106 -36.86 -29.71 27.63
C THR A 106 -36.01 -28.82 26.72
N ALA A 107 -35.00 -29.41 26.08
CA ALA A 107 -34.22 -28.81 25.01
C ALA A 107 -35.04 -28.82 23.71
N ALA A 108 -35.52 -27.66 23.28
CA ALA A 108 -35.91 -27.33 21.90
C ALA A 108 -36.33 -25.84 21.86
N GLY A 109 -35.94 -25.12 20.81
CA GLY A 109 -36.13 -23.66 20.68
C GLY A 109 -37.56 -23.18 20.94
N GLY A 110 -37.69 -22.12 21.73
CA GLY A 110 -38.94 -21.40 21.98
C GLY A 110 -38.87 -19.98 21.44
N ALA A 111 -39.65 -19.68 20.40
CA ALA A 111 -39.82 -18.34 19.86
C ALA A 111 -40.61 -17.44 20.83
N CYS A 112 -40.08 -16.26 21.16
CA CYS A 112 -40.81 -15.23 21.89
C CYS A 112 -41.89 -14.59 21.00
N HIS A 113 -43.17 -14.82 21.30
CA HIS A 113 -44.27 -14.03 20.74
C HIS A 113 -45.15 -13.48 21.86
N ARG A 114 -45.15 -12.14 22.01
CA ARG A 114 -46.24 -11.38 22.64
C ARG A 114 -46.58 -10.19 21.75
N SER A 115 -47.88 -9.91 21.61
CA SER A 115 -48.38 -8.81 20.78
C SER A 115 -48.15 -7.45 21.46
N GLU A 116 -47.80 -6.43 20.66
CA GLU A 116 -47.41 -5.07 21.07
C GLU A 116 -48.40 -4.34 22.00
N ASN A 117 -49.67 -4.75 22.05
CA ASN A 117 -50.73 -3.94 22.65
C ASN A 117 -50.76 -3.94 24.19
N GLU A 118 -50.15 -4.91 24.88
CA GLU A 118 -50.06 -4.88 26.36
C GLU A 118 -48.81 -4.15 26.88
N ALA A 119 -47.72 -4.08 26.11
CA ALA A 119 -46.49 -3.37 26.50
C ALA A 119 -46.68 -1.83 26.53
N LEU A 120 -47.54 -1.31 25.64
CA LEU A 120 -47.90 0.10 25.59
C LEU A 120 -48.68 0.60 26.82
N GLY A 121 -49.33 -0.30 27.56
CA GLY A 121 -50.08 0.03 28.78
C GLY A 121 -49.18 0.29 30.00
N ILE A 122 -48.01 -0.36 30.05
CA ILE A 122 -47.08 -0.28 31.19
C ILE A 122 -46.10 0.89 31.00
N LEU A 123 -45.61 1.13 29.79
CA LEU A 123 -44.65 2.22 29.49
C LEU A 123 -45.27 3.62 29.52
N ARG A 124 -46.59 3.76 29.41
CA ARG A 124 -47.27 5.06 29.56
C ARG A 124 -47.37 5.54 31.02
N ARG A 125 -47.16 4.67 32.00
CA ARG A 125 -47.31 5.01 33.43
C ARG A 125 -46.00 5.37 34.14
N SER A 126 -44.83 5.16 33.52
CA SER A 126 -43.53 5.29 34.20
C SER A 126 -42.65 6.48 33.78
N GLY A 127 -43.15 7.43 32.98
CA GLY A 127 -42.60 8.80 32.93
C GLY A 127 -41.15 9.00 32.46
N HIS A 128 -40.45 8.00 31.91
CA HIS A 128 -39.06 8.15 31.46
C HIS A 128 -38.93 8.24 29.94
N HIS A 129 -38.67 9.46 29.46
CA HIS A 129 -38.24 9.75 28.10
C HIS A 129 -36.69 9.67 27.99
N ARG A 130 -36.22 9.01 26.91
CA ARG A 130 -34.89 9.11 26.25
C ARG A 130 -33.73 8.23 26.79
N ILE A 131 -33.40 7.17 26.03
CA ILE A 131 -31.99 6.77 25.81
C ILE A 131 -31.58 7.43 24.48
N ARG A 132 -30.51 8.23 24.49
CA ARG A 132 -30.15 9.13 23.38
C ARG A 132 -28.77 8.91 22.77
N ARG A 133 -27.92 8.01 23.28
CA ARG A 133 -26.62 7.57 22.69
C ARG A 133 -25.87 6.64 23.68
N VAL A 134 -25.05 5.72 23.16
CA VAL A 134 -23.99 5.01 23.91
C VAL A 134 -22.66 5.37 23.27
N PHE A 135 -21.67 5.78 24.06
CA PHE A 135 -20.29 6.01 23.65
C PHE A 135 -19.39 4.97 24.35
N VAL A 136 -18.37 4.47 23.64
CA VAL A 136 -17.25 3.73 24.23
C VAL A 136 -15.97 4.49 23.89
N ASP A 137 -15.10 4.67 24.87
CA ASP A 137 -13.91 5.52 24.81
C ASP A 137 -12.67 4.74 25.29
N LYS A 138 -11.54 4.86 24.58
CA LYS A 138 -10.23 4.23 24.83
C LYS A 138 -9.41 5.11 25.82
N PRO A 139 -8.55 4.59 26.73
CA PRO A 139 -7.25 4.01 26.32
C PRO A 139 -6.62 2.93 27.27
N TYR A 140 -6.23 1.81 26.64
CA TYR A 140 -4.92 1.13 26.73
C TYR A 140 -4.24 0.74 28.07
N ARG A 141 -3.78 -0.54 28.07
CA ARG A 141 -2.37 -0.99 28.18
C ARG A 141 -1.89 -1.68 29.47
N HIS A 142 -1.33 -2.88 29.23
CA HIS A 142 -0.13 -3.49 29.84
C HIS A 142 -0.26 -3.96 31.29
N THR A 143 0.20 -5.12 31.75
CA THR A 143 1.06 -6.26 31.32
C THR A 143 0.96 -7.20 32.55
N GLU A 144 0.90 -8.54 32.52
CA GLU A 144 1.94 -9.52 32.20
C GLU A 144 1.38 -10.90 32.64
N LEU A 145 1.82 -11.99 31.98
CA LEU A 145 1.53 -13.37 32.38
C LEU A 145 2.18 -13.72 33.74
N LEU A 146 1.56 -14.60 34.53
CA LEU A 146 2.28 -15.66 35.25
C LEU A 146 1.38 -16.84 35.65
N SER A 147 1.94 -18.01 35.39
CA SER A 147 1.45 -19.37 35.42
C SER A 147 0.96 -19.95 36.76
N VAL A 148 0.31 -21.11 36.61
CA VAL A 148 0.36 -22.34 37.43
C VAL A 148 -0.96 -22.72 38.12
N ALA A 149 -1.36 -23.95 37.75
CA ALA A 149 -2.21 -24.91 38.43
C ALA A 149 -2.50 -24.67 39.92
N GLY A 150 -3.76 -24.92 40.27
CA GLY A 150 -4.14 -25.94 41.25
C GLY A 150 -3.55 -25.88 42.67
N ASN A 151 -4.43 -25.54 43.61
CA ASN A 151 -4.42 -25.87 45.05
C ASN A 151 -3.36 -25.22 45.95
N ALA A 152 -3.78 -24.31 46.84
CA ALA A 152 -3.82 -24.52 48.30
C ALA A 152 -4.25 -23.25 49.07
N SER A 153 -4.83 -23.50 50.25
CA SER A 153 -5.42 -22.62 51.28
C SER A 153 -4.57 -21.46 51.85
N GLY A 154 -5.20 -20.31 52.18
CA GLY A 154 -4.65 -19.25 53.06
C GLY A 154 -5.61 -18.05 53.31
N PRO A 155 -5.48 -17.28 54.42
CA PRO A 155 -6.56 -16.51 55.10
C PRO A 155 -6.80 -15.07 54.56
N PRO A 156 -7.88 -14.35 54.97
CA PRO A 156 -8.36 -13.14 54.27
C PRO A 156 -7.77 -11.82 54.82
N PRO A 157 -7.70 -10.74 54.01
CA PRO A 157 -7.42 -9.39 54.51
C PRO A 157 -8.64 -8.43 54.52
N PRO A 158 -8.54 -7.27 55.20
CA PRO A 158 -9.64 -6.62 55.92
C PRO A 158 -10.32 -5.45 55.18
N THR A 159 -11.31 -4.86 55.85
CA THR A 159 -12.36 -3.96 55.34
C THR A 159 -11.94 -2.51 55.01
N SER A 160 -12.74 -1.91 54.13
CA SER A 160 -12.51 -0.76 53.25
C SER A 160 -12.63 0.65 53.85
N SER A 161 -11.98 0.95 54.98
CA SER A 161 -12.05 2.32 55.56
C SER A 161 -10.75 3.14 55.57
N ALA A 162 -9.62 2.60 55.09
CA ALA A 162 -8.32 3.29 55.15
C ALA A 162 -7.78 3.82 53.80
N ILE A 163 -8.52 3.72 52.69
CA ILE A 163 -8.02 4.10 51.35
C ILE A 163 -8.38 5.55 50.95
N VAL A 164 -9.22 6.26 51.72
CA VAL A 164 -9.80 7.54 51.25
C VAL A 164 -8.85 8.74 51.39
N GLU A 165 -7.76 8.67 52.15
CA GLU A 165 -6.98 9.89 52.47
C GLU A 165 -5.67 10.09 51.68
N PHE A 166 -5.25 9.13 50.84
CA PHE A 166 -3.96 9.22 50.12
C PHE A 166 -4.08 9.53 48.60
N ALA A 167 -5.29 9.69 48.06
CA ALA A 167 -5.52 9.88 46.62
C ALA A 167 -5.64 11.35 46.15
N SER A 168 -5.36 12.34 47.00
CA SER A 168 -5.57 13.77 46.69
C SER A 168 -4.39 14.48 46.01
N HIS A 169 -3.27 13.79 45.74
CA HIS A 169 -2.07 14.41 45.17
C HIS A 169 -1.45 13.61 44.00
N LEU A 170 -2.15 13.52 42.86
CA LEU A 170 -1.54 13.20 41.55
C LEU A 170 -2.19 14.05 40.42
N PRO A 171 -1.41 14.68 39.53
CA PRO A 171 -1.91 15.66 38.57
C PRO A 171 -2.26 15.03 37.22
N TRP A 172 -3.46 14.48 37.05
CA TRP A 172 -3.99 14.15 35.72
C TRP A 172 -5.52 14.32 35.67
N ARG A 173 -5.94 15.57 35.57
CA ARG A 173 -7.30 15.94 35.15
C ARG A 173 -7.19 17.07 34.11
N ARG A 174 -6.79 16.74 32.88
CA ARG A 174 -7.08 17.61 31.74
C ARG A 174 -8.57 17.45 31.43
N SER A 175 -9.34 18.52 31.64
CA SER A 175 -10.74 18.55 31.23
C SER A 175 -10.83 18.32 29.73
N ARG A 176 -11.58 17.31 29.27
CA ARG A 176 -11.96 17.21 27.86
C ARG A 176 -12.82 18.41 27.51
N GLN A 177 -12.22 19.37 26.81
CA GLN A 177 -12.99 20.41 26.15
C GLN A 177 -13.80 19.77 25.01
N PRO A 178 -14.98 20.30 24.67
CA PRO A 178 -15.67 19.88 23.45
C PRO A 178 -14.72 20.02 22.24
N PRO A 179 -14.79 19.12 21.24
CA PRO A 179 -13.90 19.17 20.09
C PRO A 179 -13.98 20.55 19.45
N GLN A 180 -12.83 21.19 19.27
CA GLN A 180 -12.75 22.47 18.58
C GLN A 180 -13.15 22.25 17.11
N PRO A 181 -13.86 23.21 16.48
CA PRO A 181 -14.10 23.19 15.05
C PRO A 181 -12.78 22.99 14.27
N LEU A 182 -12.80 22.19 13.20
CA LEU A 182 -11.63 21.89 12.36
C LEU A 182 -10.87 23.17 11.93
N VAL A 183 -11.61 24.23 11.61
CA VAL A 183 -11.07 25.54 11.22
C VAL A 183 -10.26 26.23 12.32
N ASP A 184 -10.49 25.90 13.58
CA ASP A 184 -9.74 26.44 14.73
C ASP A 184 -8.43 25.68 14.89
N GLU A 185 -8.50 24.34 14.83
CA GLU A 185 -7.35 23.45 14.92
C GLU A 185 -6.32 23.73 13.81
N LEU A 186 -6.79 24.07 12.60
CA LEU A 186 -5.95 24.38 11.45
C LEU A 186 -5.57 25.87 11.33
N GLY A 187 -5.96 26.72 12.29
CA GLY A 187 -5.61 28.15 12.30
C GLY A 187 -6.32 29.02 11.24
N VAL A 188 -7.37 28.50 10.61
CA VAL A 188 -8.07 29.12 9.47
C VAL A 188 -8.86 30.37 9.86
N ARG A 189 -9.34 30.48 11.11
CA ARG A 189 -10.09 31.68 11.56
C ARG A 189 -9.34 32.99 11.33
N SER A 190 -8.02 32.99 11.53
CA SER A 190 -7.18 34.17 11.31
C SER A 190 -7.25 34.69 9.87
N LEU A 191 -7.40 33.79 8.89
CA LEU A 191 -7.56 34.12 7.47
C LEU A 191 -8.96 34.67 7.17
N TRP A 192 -9.98 34.07 7.80
CA TRP A 192 -11.36 34.55 7.66
C TRP A 192 -11.55 35.95 8.20
N ASP A 193 -10.89 36.29 9.31
CA ASP A 193 -10.90 37.62 9.91
C ASP A 193 -10.23 38.65 9.00
N LYS A 194 -9.22 38.24 8.21
CA LYS A 194 -8.63 39.03 7.12
C LYS A 194 -9.51 39.08 5.86
N GLY A 195 -10.62 38.34 5.81
CA GLY A 195 -11.54 38.29 4.69
C GLY A 195 -11.22 37.24 3.61
N TYR A 196 -10.24 36.36 3.84
CA TYR A 196 -9.89 35.29 2.92
C TYR A 196 -10.74 34.06 3.22
N LYS A 197 -11.69 33.73 2.33
CA LYS A 197 -12.66 32.64 2.50
C LYS A 197 -12.81 31.76 1.25
N GLY A 198 -11.90 31.88 0.29
CA GLY A 198 -11.94 31.14 -0.98
C GLY A 198 -12.69 31.83 -2.12
N GLN A 199 -12.98 33.13 -1.99
CA GLN A 199 -13.71 33.88 -3.02
C GLN A 199 -13.02 33.84 -4.39
N GLY A 200 -13.80 33.61 -5.45
CA GLY A 200 -13.32 33.59 -6.83
C GLY A 200 -12.47 32.37 -7.20
N VAL A 201 -12.58 31.28 -6.42
CA VAL A 201 -11.96 29.98 -6.70
C VAL A 201 -13.04 28.95 -6.99
N LYS A 202 -12.93 28.27 -8.12
CA LYS A 202 -13.81 27.15 -8.50
C LYS A 202 -13.19 25.82 -8.09
N VAL A 203 -13.87 25.10 -7.21
CA VAL A 203 -13.45 23.77 -6.73
C VAL A 203 -14.39 22.70 -7.27
N GLY A 204 -13.84 21.77 -8.04
CA GLY A 204 -14.53 20.58 -8.53
C GLY A 204 -14.32 19.40 -7.58
N VAL A 205 -15.39 18.74 -7.17
CA VAL A 205 -15.35 17.54 -6.33
C VAL A 205 -15.95 16.38 -7.12
N PHE A 206 -15.13 15.38 -7.44
CA PHE A 206 -15.53 14.17 -8.17
C PHE A 206 -15.75 13.06 -7.15
N ASP A 207 -17.02 12.67 -6.95
CA ASP A 207 -17.39 11.81 -5.83
C ASP A 207 -18.80 11.21 -6.04
N THR A 208 -19.46 10.77 -4.96
CA THR A 208 -20.84 10.25 -4.95
C THR A 208 -21.90 11.34 -5.12
N GLY A 209 -21.51 12.61 -5.31
CA GLY A 209 -22.40 13.74 -5.55
C GLY A 209 -22.52 14.70 -4.36
N LEU A 210 -23.59 15.51 -4.33
CA LEU A 210 -23.77 16.54 -3.30
C LEU A 210 -25.23 16.70 -2.85
N SER A 211 -25.46 16.68 -1.54
CA SER A 211 -26.75 17.05 -0.95
C SER A 211 -26.95 18.58 -0.88
N ASN A 212 -28.19 19.04 -1.02
CA ASN A 212 -28.50 20.48 -1.14
C ASN A 212 -28.43 21.28 0.18
N SER A 213 -28.46 20.63 1.34
CA SER A 213 -28.97 21.26 2.58
C SER A 213 -27.95 22.02 3.43
N ARG A 214 -26.70 22.23 2.97
CA ARG A 214 -25.60 22.78 3.82
C ARG A 214 -24.57 23.66 3.11
N PHE A 215 -24.81 23.99 1.84
CA PHE A 215 -23.86 24.73 1.01
C PHE A 215 -24.51 26.01 0.50
N LYS A 216 -23.75 27.11 0.48
CA LYS A 216 -24.25 28.40 -0.03
C LYS A 216 -23.86 28.66 -1.47
N ASN A 217 -22.69 28.20 -1.92
CA ASN A 217 -22.10 28.58 -3.19
C ASN A 217 -21.88 27.38 -4.13
N VAL A 218 -22.89 26.52 -4.25
CA VAL A 218 -22.89 25.43 -5.23
C VAL A 218 -23.30 26.00 -6.58
N LYS A 219 -22.43 25.92 -7.58
CA LYS A 219 -22.72 26.39 -8.94
C LYS A 219 -23.39 25.32 -9.77
N GLN A 220 -22.89 24.09 -9.69
CA GLN A 220 -23.38 22.98 -10.50
C GLN A 220 -23.30 21.66 -9.74
N ARG A 221 -24.23 20.76 -10.08
CA ARG A 221 -24.24 19.35 -9.69
C ARG A 221 -24.57 18.55 -10.93
N ILE A 222 -23.69 17.69 -11.37
CA ILE A 222 -23.84 16.97 -12.64
C ILE A 222 -23.57 15.49 -12.39
N ASN A 223 -24.36 14.64 -13.02
CA ASN A 223 -24.31 13.19 -12.86
C ASN A 223 -23.85 12.52 -14.15
N TRP A 224 -22.68 11.87 -14.11
CA TRP A 224 -22.16 11.06 -15.21
C TRP A 224 -22.59 9.59 -15.12
N THR A 225 -23.17 9.19 -13.99
CA THR A 225 -23.71 7.84 -13.84
C THR A 225 -25.01 7.66 -14.61
N ASN A 226 -25.36 6.41 -14.90
CA ASN A 226 -26.63 6.05 -15.53
C ASN A 226 -27.85 6.13 -14.57
N GLU A 227 -27.63 6.52 -13.31
CA GLU A 227 -28.71 6.60 -12.32
C GLU A 227 -29.54 7.88 -12.48
N LYS A 228 -30.86 7.75 -12.30
CA LYS A 228 -31.79 8.87 -12.52
C LYS A 228 -31.70 9.98 -11.47
N LYS A 229 -31.16 9.70 -10.29
CA LYS A 229 -31.09 10.65 -9.17
C LYS A 229 -29.71 11.29 -9.11
N ASN A 230 -29.69 12.62 -9.06
CA ASN A 230 -28.48 13.44 -8.87
C ASN A 230 -28.32 13.86 -7.38
N GLU A 231 -28.72 12.98 -6.47
CA GLU A 231 -28.64 13.19 -5.03
C GLU A 231 -27.60 12.25 -4.43
N ASP A 232 -26.81 12.76 -3.50
CA ASP A 232 -25.83 11.96 -2.79
C ASP A 232 -26.50 11.12 -1.70
N ILE A 233 -26.80 9.87 -2.04
CA ILE A 233 -27.39 8.88 -1.16
C ILE A 233 -26.31 8.23 -0.27
N VAL A 234 -25.10 8.06 -0.80
CA VAL A 234 -23.96 7.45 -0.08
C VAL A 234 -23.45 8.40 1.00
N GLY A 235 -23.38 9.70 0.69
CA GLY A 235 -23.01 10.76 1.62
C GLY A 235 -21.53 11.08 1.70
N HIS A 236 -20.69 10.37 0.96
CA HIS A 236 -19.24 10.61 0.92
C HIS A 236 -18.93 11.95 0.26
N GLY A 237 -19.45 12.20 -0.95
CA GLY A 237 -19.23 13.46 -1.67
C GLY A 237 -19.77 14.70 -0.96
N THR A 238 -20.88 14.58 -0.24
CA THR A 238 -21.40 15.62 0.65
C THR A 238 -20.42 15.93 1.78
N PHE A 239 -19.88 14.89 2.41
CA PHE A 239 -18.93 15.06 3.49
C PHE A 239 -17.63 15.71 2.99
N VAL A 240 -17.05 15.19 1.90
CA VAL A 240 -15.84 15.72 1.25
C VAL A 240 -16.02 17.19 0.86
N SER A 241 -17.12 17.51 0.15
CA SER A 241 -17.42 18.88 -0.26
C SER A 241 -17.60 19.83 0.93
N SER A 242 -18.11 19.33 2.06
CA SER A 242 -18.32 20.14 3.26
C SER A 242 -17.04 20.61 3.92
N ILE A 243 -15.96 19.83 3.84
CA ILE A 243 -14.65 20.22 4.34
C ILE A 243 -14.08 21.37 3.50
N VAL A 244 -14.33 21.36 2.19
CA VAL A 244 -13.94 22.46 1.30
C VAL A 244 -14.78 23.70 1.58
N GLY A 245 -16.10 23.64 1.40
CA GLY A 245 -16.97 24.82 1.33
C GLY A 245 -18.28 24.71 2.10
N GLY A 246 -18.35 23.86 3.12
CA GLY A 246 -19.52 23.73 3.98
C GLY A 246 -19.80 25.02 4.78
N ASN A 247 -21.08 25.34 4.98
CA ASN A 247 -21.50 26.53 5.73
C ASN A 247 -22.23 26.13 7.04
N ASP A 248 -22.01 24.92 7.58
CA ASP A 248 -22.56 24.58 8.89
C ASP A 248 -21.79 25.31 10.00
N ASN A 249 -22.47 25.89 10.97
CA ASN A 249 -21.81 26.62 12.06
C ASN A 249 -21.00 25.72 13.00
N THR A 250 -21.31 24.42 13.04
CA THR A 250 -20.67 23.43 13.93
C THR A 250 -19.52 22.69 13.26
N CYS A 251 -19.56 22.52 11.93
CA CYS A 251 -18.45 22.01 11.12
C CYS A 251 -18.35 22.83 9.81
N PRO A 252 -17.87 24.08 9.89
CA PRO A 252 -17.71 24.87 8.68
C PRO A 252 -16.53 24.33 7.85
N GLY A 253 -16.67 24.40 6.54
CA GLY A 253 -15.58 24.10 5.61
C GLY A 253 -14.52 25.20 5.63
N LEU A 254 -13.33 24.90 5.14
CA LEU A 254 -12.18 25.81 5.15
C LEU A 254 -12.40 27.06 4.29
N ALA A 255 -12.97 26.89 3.09
CA ALA A 255 -13.18 27.91 2.07
C ALA A 255 -14.69 28.09 1.76
N PRO A 256 -15.50 28.60 2.69
CA PRO A 256 -16.96 28.66 2.54
C PRO A 256 -17.46 29.62 1.45
N ALA A 257 -16.59 30.49 0.91
CA ALA A 257 -16.90 31.37 -0.22
C ALA A 257 -16.42 30.82 -1.58
N ALA A 258 -15.77 29.66 -1.62
CA ALA A 258 -15.40 28.99 -2.87
C ALA A 258 -16.64 28.54 -3.66
N GLU A 259 -16.52 28.51 -4.98
CA GLU A 259 -17.55 28.06 -5.90
C GLU A 259 -17.45 26.55 -6.07
N LEU A 260 -18.44 25.80 -5.56
CA LEU A 260 -18.42 24.34 -5.59
C LEU A 260 -19.10 23.79 -6.85
N PHE A 261 -18.43 22.86 -7.52
CA PHE A 261 -18.93 22.07 -8.63
C PHE A 261 -18.88 20.60 -8.23
N ALA A 262 -20.04 19.95 -8.13
CA ALA A 262 -20.12 18.55 -7.76
C ALA A 262 -20.28 17.69 -9.01
N PHE A 263 -19.30 16.81 -9.24
CA PHE A 263 -19.26 15.84 -10.32
C PHE A 263 -19.56 14.48 -9.71
N ARG A 264 -20.76 13.94 -9.95
CA ARG A 264 -21.10 12.59 -9.52
C ARG A 264 -20.57 11.59 -10.53
N THR A 265 -19.53 10.87 -10.15
CA THR A 265 -18.90 9.79 -10.94
C THR A 265 -19.06 8.42 -10.30
N PHE A 266 -19.60 8.34 -9.09
CA PHE A 266 -19.91 7.06 -8.43
C PHE A 266 -21.41 6.81 -8.36
N THR A 267 -21.81 5.58 -8.64
CA THR A 267 -23.19 5.14 -8.45
C THR A 267 -23.52 4.99 -6.96
N THR A 268 -24.79 4.72 -6.65
CA THR A 268 -25.22 4.37 -5.28
C THR A 268 -24.56 3.09 -4.78
N ASP A 269 -24.23 2.17 -5.70
CA ASP A 269 -23.49 0.94 -5.44
C ASP A 269 -21.96 1.16 -5.43
N GLN A 270 -21.51 2.43 -5.46
CA GLN A 270 -20.09 2.83 -5.45
C GLN A 270 -19.28 2.33 -6.65
N LEU A 271 -19.96 2.01 -7.76
CA LEU A 271 -19.32 1.69 -9.03
C LEU A 271 -18.94 2.97 -9.77
N SER A 272 -17.79 2.95 -10.43
CA SER A 272 -17.34 4.02 -11.31
C SER A 272 -16.59 3.45 -12.50
N PHE A 273 -16.55 4.20 -13.61
CA PHE A 273 -15.81 3.86 -14.81
C PHE A 273 -14.84 4.98 -15.18
N THR A 274 -13.65 4.62 -15.69
CA THR A 274 -12.68 5.58 -16.24
C THR A 274 -13.33 6.51 -17.25
N SER A 275 -14.19 5.98 -18.13
CA SER A 275 -14.87 6.78 -19.17
C SER A 275 -15.71 7.93 -18.61
N TRP A 276 -16.33 7.75 -17.44
CA TRP A 276 -17.07 8.82 -16.75
C TRP A 276 -16.14 9.91 -16.23
N PHE A 277 -14.99 9.53 -15.68
CA PHE A 277 -13.97 10.49 -15.27
C PHE A 277 -13.43 11.27 -16.47
N LEU A 278 -13.09 10.61 -17.58
CA LEU A 278 -12.55 11.27 -18.78
C LEU A 278 -13.50 12.35 -19.32
N ASP A 279 -14.81 12.04 -19.40
CA ASP A 279 -15.80 13.02 -19.87
C ASP A 279 -16.06 14.12 -18.83
N ALA A 280 -16.12 13.79 -17.54
CA ALA A 280 -16.24 14.76 -16.48
C ALA A 280 -15.02 15.70 -16.39
N PHE A 281 -13.81 15.21 -16.68
CA PHE A 281 -12.60 16.01 -16.79
C PHE A 281 -12.66 16.98 -17.98
N ASN A 282 -13.15 16.54 -19.14
CA ASN A 282 -13.40 17.44 -20.27
C ASN A 282 -14.38 18.57 -19.89
N TYR A 283 -15.43 18.24 -19.14
CA TYR A 283 -16.36 19.24 -18.65
C TYR A 283 -15.74 20.18 -17.61
N ALA A 284 -14.89 19.67 -16.71
CA ALA A 284 -14.16 20.47 -15.74
C ALA A 284 -13.23 21.50 -16.42
N LEU A 285 -12.55 21.09 -17.51
CA LEU A 285 -11.79 22.00 -18.37
C LEU A 285 -12.70 23.05 -19.01
N HIS A 286 -13.84 22.63 -19.57
CA HIS A 286 -14.79 23.53 -20.23
C HIS A 286 -15.32 24.63 -19.30
N VAL A 287 -15.63 24.32 -18.04
CA VAL A 287 -16.10 25.31 -17.05
C VAL A 287 -14.98 26.07 -16.35
N GLY A 288 -13.73 25.68 -16.60
CA GLY A 288 -12.52 26.27 -16.03
C GLY A 288 -12.40 26.08 -14.52
N ILE A 289 -12.50 24.83 -14.05
CA ILE A 289 -12.21 24.48 -12.64
C ILE A 289 -10.77 24.85 -12.29
N ASN A 290 -10.55 25.39 -11.08
CA ASN A 290 -9.20 25.77 -10.63
C ASN A 290 -8.56 24.66 -9.77
N VAL A 291 -9.34 24.07 -8.87
CA VAL A 291 -8.88 22.99 -7.98
C VAL A 291 -9.79 21.80 -8.13
N LEU A 292 -9.23 20.63 -8.39
CA LEU A 292 -9.95 19.38 -8.55
C LEU A 292 -9.60 18.46 -7.39
N ASN A 293 -10.61 18.04 -6.64
CA ASN A 293 -10.48 17.11 -5.52
C ASN A 293 -10.91 15.69 -5.92
N LEU A 294 -9.98 14.75 -5.85
CA LEU A 294 -10.19 13.31 -6.03
C LEU A 294 -9.99 12.59 -4.70
N SER A 295 -11.07 12.46 -3.93
CA SER A 295 -11.08 11.70 -2.67
C SER A 295 -11.24 10.19 -2.91
N THR A 296 -10.65 9.71 -4.00
CA THR A 296 -10.78 8.36 -4.56
C THR A 296 -9.53 8.06 -5.40
N GLY A 297 -9.27 6.79 -5.65
CA GLY A 297 -8.21 6.30 -6.52
C GLY A 297 -8.30 4.80 -6.74
N GLY A 298 -7.56 4.29 -7.71
CA GLY A 298 -7.54 2.87 -8.09
C GLY A 298 -6.14 2.43 -8.55
N PRO A 299 -5.97 1.16 -8.98
CA PRO A 299 -4.70 0.63 -9.49
C PRO A 299 -4.38 1.12 -10.93
N ASP A 300 -5.06 2.16 -11.42
CA ASP A 300 -5.13 2.55 -12.84
C ASP A 300 -3.89 3.32 -13.38
N PHE A 301 -2.71 3.15 -12.79
CA PHE A 301 -1.50 3.84 -13.27
C PHE A 301 -1.01 3.34 -14.64
N LEU A 302 -1.49 2.17 -15.10
CA LEU A 302 -1.28 1.67 -16.47
C LEU A 302 -2.37 2.11 -17.47
N ASP A 303 -3.46 2.73 -17.00
CA ASP A 303 -4.51 3.30 -17.86
C ASP A 303 -4.01 4.63 -18.44
N LEU A 304 -3.17 4.53 -19.48
CA LEU A 304 -2.55 5.69 -20.14
C LEU A 304 -3.58 6.79 -20.49
N PRO A 305 -4.77 6.49 -21.04
CA PRO A 305 -5.82 7.51 -21.24
C PRO A 305 -6.17 8.32 -19.99
N PHE A 306 -6.24 7.68 -18.82
CA PHE A 306 -6.52 8.37 -17.56
C PHE A 306 -5.34 9.23 -17.11
N VAL A 307 -4.12 8.67 -17.15
CA VAL A 307 -2.88 9.37 -16.81
C VAL A 307 -2.68 10.60 -17.69
N GLU A 308 -2.79 10.46 -19.00
CA GLU A 308 -2.67 11.55 -19.97
C GLU A 308 -3.73 12.63 -19.76
N LYS A 309 -4.95 12.25 -19.35
CA LYS A 309 -6.02 13.22 -19.05
C LYS A 309 -5.72 14.03 -17.78
N ILE A 310 -5.11 13.43 -16.76
CA ILE A 310 -4.61 14.16 -15.58
C ILE A 310 -3.51 15.16 -15.99
N GLN A 311 -2.57 14.75 -16.85
CA GLN A 311 -1.57 15.66 -17.41
C GLN A 311 -2.21 16.81 -18.18
N GLU A 312 -3.22 16.55 -19.00
CA GLU A 312 -3.96 17.60 -19.71
C GLU A 312 -4.65 18.58 -18.75
N LEU A 313 -5.24 18.11 -17.65
CA LEU A 313 -5.82 18.97 -16.62
C LEU A 313 -4.77 19.90 -16.02
N VAL A 314 -3.64 19.35 -15.58
CA VAL A 314 -2.55 20.14 -14.99
C VAL A 314 -1.96 21.11 -16.01
N ALA A 315 -1.82 20.69 -17.27
CA ALA A 315 -1.35 21.54 -18.36
C ALA A 315 -2.26 22.76 -18.60
N ASN A 316 -3.55 22.63 -18.32
CA ASN A 316 -4.53 23.74 -18.40
C ASN A 316 -4.64 24.53 -17.08
N GLY A 317 -3.71 24.35 -16.15
CA GLY A 317 -3.64 25.09 -14.89
C GLY A 317 -4.57 24.57 -13.79
N VAL A 318 -5.18 23.38 -13.97
CA VAL A 318 -6.02 22.76 -12.93
C VAL A 318 -5.10 22.14 -11.88
N ILE A 319 -5.26 22.54 -10.62
CA ILE A 319 -4.55 21.94 -9.50
C ILE A 319 -5.29 20.67 -9.06
N VAL A 320 -4.69 19.52 -9.30
CA VAL A 320 -5.28 18.22 -8.94
C VAL A 320 -4.77 17.78 -7.56
N VAL A 321 -5.69 17.52 -6.64
CA VAL A 321 -5.43 17.02 -5.29
C VAL A 321 -6.11 15.67 -5.15
N SER A 322 -5.35 14.65 -4.74
CA SER A 322 -5.88 13.29 -4.64
C SER A 322 -5.46 12.61 -3.33
N ALA A 323 -6.37 11.81 -2.78
CA ALA A 323 -6.12 10.97 -1.61
C ALA A 323 -5.25 9.77 -2.02
N VAL A 324 -4.23 9.43 -1.23
CA VAL A 324 -3.32 8.32 -1.56
C VAL A 324 -3.88 6.90 -1.38
N GLY A 325 -5.10 6.76 -0.87
CA GLY A 325 -5.69 5.47 -0.53
C GLY A 325 -5.68 5.16 0.96
N ASN A 326 -6.41 4.10 1.34
CA ASN A 326 -6.58 3.68 2.73
C ASN A 326 -6.06 2.26 2.97
N SER A 327 -5.11 1.80 2.15
CA SER A 327 -4.58 0.43 2.19
C SER A 327 -3.30 0.31 3.01
N GLY A 328 -3.00 1.31 3.85
CA GLY A 328 -1.95 1.18 4.86
C GLY A 328 -2.32 0.14 5.93
N PRO A 329 -1.36 -0.35 6.73
CA PRO A 329 0.00 0.17 6.90
C PRO A 329 1.04 -0.42 5.93
N GLN A 330 0.64 -1.25 4.97
CA GLN A 330 1.58 -1.80 3.99
C GLN A 330 2.17 -0.69 3.09
N TYR A 331 3.36 -0.95 2.59
CA TYR A 331 4.16 -0.07 1.75
C TYR A 331 3.94 -0.43 0.28
N GLY A 332 4.05 0.55 -0.62
CA GLY A 332 3.68 0.36 -2.03
C GLY A 332 2.19 0.50 -2.30
N THR A 333 1.36 0.83 -1.32
CA THR A 333 -0.11 0.78 -1.40
C THR A 333 -0.77 2.04 -1.94
N LEU A 334 -0.01 2.87 -2.67
CA LEU A 334 -0.49 4.12 -3.25
C LEU A 334 -1.48 3.85 -4.38
N THR A 335 -2.49 4.71 -4.50
CA THR A 335 -3.46 4.66 -5.60
C THR A 335 -3.25 5.76 -6.64
N ASN A 336 -3.64 5.47 -7.87
CA ASN A 336 -3.69 6.44 -8.96
C ASN A 336 -4.95 7.31 -8.84
N PRO A 337 -4.88 8.64 -9.08
CA PRO A 337 -3.73 9.40 -9.60
C PRO A 337 -2.86 10.09 -8.54
N ALA A 338 -3.07 9.82 -7.25
CA ALA A 338 -2.31 10.46 -6.16
C ALA A 338 -0.80 10.17 -6.23
N ASP A 339 -0.44 9.11 -6.93
CA ASP A 339 0.87 8.54 -7.16
C ASP A 339 1.64 9.26 -8.31
N GLN A 340 0.94 10.03 -9.17
CA GLN A 340 1.52 10.79 -10.29
C GLN A 340 2.30 12.04 -9.82
N LEU A 341 3.29 12.48 -10.61
CA LEU A 341 4.22 13.56 -10.24
C LEU A 341 3.55 14.92 -10.08
N GLU A 342 2.62 15.21 -10.96
CA GLU A 342 1.92 16.46 -11.14
C GLU A 342 0.77 16.64 -10.15
N VAL A 343 0.26 15.53 -9.61
CA VAL A 343 -0.81 15.50 -8.62
C VAL A 343 -0.26 15.76 -7.23
N ILE A 344 -1.00 16.50 -6.41
CA ILE A 344 -0.73 16.64 -4.98
C ILE A 344 -1.37 15.45 -4.27
N GLY A 345 -0.56 14.43 -3.98
CA GLY A 345 -0.97 13.22 -3.28
C GLY A 345 -0.95 13.42 -1.76
N VAL A 346 -2.11 13.26 -1.12
CA VAL A 346 -2.31 13.61 0.30
C VAL A 346 -2.48 12.35 1.15
N GLY A 347 -1.53 12.11 2.05
CA GLY A 347 -1.61 11.09 3.09
C GLY A 347 -2.37 11.54 4.33
N GLY A 348 -2.66 10.58 5.21
CA GLY A 348 -3.49 10.78 6.38
C GLY A 348 -2.72 10.84 7.69
N LEU A 349 -3.04 11.83 8.52
CA LEU A 349 -2.54 11.98 9.89
C LEU A 349 -3.60 11.55 10.90
N GLY A 350 -3.19 10.74 11.87
CA GLY A 350 -3.99 10.37 13.03
C GLY A 350 -4.13 11.52 14.04
N ARG A 351 -5.03 11.35 15.00
CA ARG A 351 -5.22 12.32 16.11
C ARG A 351 -4.07 12.32 17.11
N ASP A 352 -3.25 11.27 17.10
CA ASP A 352 -2.04 11.14 17.90
C ASP A 352 -0.84 11.91 17.34
N GLY A 353 -0.97 12.49 16.14
CA GLY A 353 0.08 13.24 15.46
C GLY A 353 1.06 12.38 14.66
N ASN A 354 0.78 11.08 14.49
CA ASN A 354 1.53 10.20 13.59
C ASN A 354 0.76 10.00 12.27
N VAL A 355 1.43 9.47 11.25
CA VAL A 355 0.75 8.99 10.05
C VAL A 355 -0.26 7.91 10.45
N ALA A 356 -1.51 8.06 10.01
CA ALA A 356 -2.58 7.14 10.35
C ALA A 356 -2.27 5.73 9.81
N SER A 357 -2.62 4.68 10.57
CA SER A 357 -2.31 3.30 10.18
C SER A 357 -2.90 2.92 8.82
N PHE A 358 -4.12 3.37 8.53
CA PHE A 358 -4.79 3.14 7.25
C PHE A 358 -4.21 3.97 6.09
N SER A 359 -3.43 5.03 6.34
CA SER A 359 -2.91 5.85 5.24
C SER A 359 -1.99 5.00 4.38
N SER A 360 -2.31 4.88 3.09
CA SER A 360 -1.41 4.25 2.12
C SER A 360 -0.04 4.93 2.11
N ARG A 361 0.99 4.15 1.79
CA ARG A 361 2.40 4.54 1.92
C ARG A 361 3.13 4.26 0.62
N GLY A 362 4.04 5.16 0.27
CA GLY A 362 4.95 4.91 -0.83
C GLY A 362 5.98 3.82 -0.51
N MET A 363 6.95 3.61 -1.37
CA MET A 363 7.20 4.30 -2.64
C MET A 363 6.19 3.93 -3.75
N THR A 364 6.22 4.64 -4.87
CA THR A 364 5.50 4.22 -6.09
C THR A 364 6.05 2.88 -6.58
N MET A 365 5.16 1.97 -7.00
CA MET A 365 5.54 0.58 -7.31
C MET A 365 6.06 0.36 -8.72
N TRP A 366 5.61 1.14 -9.70
CA TRP A 366 5.92 0.86 -11.12
C TRP A 366 7.38 1.15 -11.50
N GLU A 367 8.18 1.78 -10.63
CA GLU A 367 9.64 1.92 -10.81
C GLU A 367 10.46 0.92 -9.96
N LEU A 368 9.83 0.09 -9.13
CA LEU A 368 10.52 -0.84 -8.22
C LEU A 368 11.38 -1.91 -8.89
N PRO A 369 11.08 -2.42 -10.11
CA PRO A 369 11.99 -3.37 -10.77
C PRO A 369 13.37 -2.76 -11.08
N PHE A 370 13.51 -1.44 -11.02
CA PHE A 370 14.72 -0.71 -11.43
C PHE A 370 15.27 0.25 -10.38
N GLY A 371 14.75 0.25 -9.14
CA GLY A 371 15.23 1.15 -8.08
C GLY A 371 14.28 1.28 -6.89
N SER A 372 14.37 2.41 -6.17
CA SER A 372 13.66 2.64 -4.89
C SER A 372 12.39 3.48 -5.02
N GLY A 373 11.69 3.39 -6.16
CA GLY A 373 10.45 4.14 -6.43
C GLY A 373 10.57 5.67 -6.29
N ARG A 374 9.44 6.38 -6.36
CA ARG A 374 9.36 7.84 -6.10
C ARG A 374 8.71 8.12 -4.74
N VAL A 375 9.09 9.27 -4.17
CA VAL A 375 8.53 9.72 -2.89
C VAL A 375 7.09 10.17 -3.08
N LYS A 376 6.18 9.46 -2.39
CA LYS A 376 4.77 9.78 -2.17
C LYS A 376 4.35 9.22 -0.80
N PRO A 377 3.38 9.81 -0.08
CA PRO A 377 2.62 11.02 -0.42
C PRO A 377 3.51 12.27 -0.53
N ASP A 378 2.97 13.35 -1.10
CA ASP A 378 3.65 14.64 -1.14
C ASP A 378 3.68 15.27 0.27
N LEU A 379 2.55 15.21 0.98
CA LEU A 379 2.40 15.69 2.35
C LEU A 379 1.26 14.94 3.05
N VAL A 380 1.11 15.14 4.35
CA VAL A 380 -0.01 14.60 5.14
C VAL A 380 -0.89 15.69 5.73
N ALA A 381 -2.19 15.41 5.83
CA ALA A 381 -3.15 16.26 6.53
C ALA A 381 -4.01 15.42 7.48
N LEU A 382 -4.72 16.07 8.39
CA LEU A 382 -5.58 15.39 9.36
C LEU A 382 -6.61 14.49 8.64
N ALA A 383 -6.64 13.21 9.01
CA ALA A 383 -7.46 12.20 8.35
C ALA A 383 -8.28 11.34 9.30
N GLU A 384 -8.05 11.44 10.62
CA GLU A 384 -8.76 10.65 11.62
C GLU A 384 -9.75 11.53 12.40
N ASP A 385 -10.97 11.02 12.58
CA ASP A 385 -12.03 11.66 13.35
C ASP A 385 -12.29 13.12 12.94
N VAL A 386 -12.29 13.41 11.64
CA VAL A 386 -12.48 14.79 11.14
C VAL A 386 -13.97 15.11 11.07
N PRO A 387 -14.42 16.27 11.57
CA PRO A 387 -15.82 16.67 11.49
C PRO A 387 -16.19 17.20 10.10
N GLY A 388 -17.28 16.70 9.54
CA GLY A 388 -17.86 17.16 8.28
C GLY A 388 -19.38 16.95 8.23
N ALA A 389 -20.04 17.50 7.21
CA ALA A 389 -21.49 17.47 7.10
C ALA A 389 -22.03 16.05 6.80
N GLU A 390 -23.14 15.72 7.44
CA GLU A 390 -23.92 14.53 7.13
C GLU A 390 -25.10 14.88 6.20
N VAL A 391 -25.45 13.97 5.28
CA VAL A 391 -26.58 14.13 4.33
C VAL A 391 -27.90 14.42 5.04
N SER A 392 -28.17 13.71 6.14
CA SER A 392 -29.46 13.75 6.83
C SER A 392 -29.60 15.03 7.67
N ARG A 393 -28.74 15.22 8.69
CA ARG A 393 -28.64 16.44 9.51
C ARG A 393 -27.43 16.41 10.47
N GLY A 394 -26.64 17.48 10.45
CA GLY A 394 -25.62 17.75 11.47
C GLY A 394 -24.21 17.46 10.95
N CYS A 395 -23.29 17.27 11.88
CA CYS A 395 -21.91 16.90 11.58
C CYS A 395 -21.65 15.48 12.05
N LYS A 396 -20.95 14.69 11.24
CA LYS A 396 -20.41 13.39 11.59
C LYS A 396 -18.89 13.45 11.59
N LEU A 397 -18.26 12.45 12.20
CA LEU A 397 -16.82 12.23 12.09
C LEU A 397 -16.59 11.14 11.04
N LEU A 398 -15.60 11.31 10.17
CA LEU A 398 -15.09 10.24 9.31
C LEU A 398 -13.57 10.19 9.38
N SER A 399 -13.04 9.01 9.07
CA SER A 399 -11.62 8.76 8.95
C SER A 399 -11.29 8.25 7.54
N GLY A 400 -10.18 8.68 6.97
CA GLY A 400 -9.69 8.27 5.65
C GLY A 400 -8.85 9.35 4.97
N THR A 401 -7.96 8.96 4.06
CA THR A 401 -7.22 9.92 3.22
C THR A 401 -8.14 10.71 2.28
N SER A 402 -9.31 10.15 1.97
CA SER A 402 -10.44 10.83 1.31
C SER A 402 -10.93 12.08 2.06
N VAL A 403 -10.58 12.20 3.35
CA VAL A 403 -10.88 13.32 4.24
C VAL A 403 -9.72 14.32 4.31
N ALA A 404 -8.49 13.85 4.16
CA ALA A 404 -7.29 14.69 4.12
C ALA A 404 -7.18 15.51 2.82
N ALA A 405 -7.48 14.88 1.67
CA ALA A 405 -7.47 15.54 0.37
C ALA A 405 -8.32 16.84 0.32
N PRO A 406 -9.59 16.87 0.78
CA PRO A 406 -10.39 18.08 0.75
C PRO A 406 -9.92 19.17 1.74
N ILE A 407 -9.17 18.81 2.80
CA ILE A 407 -8.50 19.82 3.66
C ILE A 407 -7.46 20.57 2.83
N VAL A 408 -6.67 19.86 2.03
CA VAL A 408 -5.67 20.48 1.14
C VAL A 408 -6.37 21.29 0.04
N SER A 409 -7.41 20.75 -0.60
CA SER A 409 -8.20 21.47 -1.60
C SER A 409 -8.82 22.78 -1.07
N GLY A 410 -9.41 22.73 0.14
CA GLY A 410 -9.94 23.92 0.81
C GLY A 410 -8.85 24.92 1.22
N THR A 411 -7.67 24.43 1.61
CA THR A 411 -6.50 25.26 1.90
C THR A 411 -6.02 26.00 0.66
N ILE A 412 -5.92 25.32 -0.49
CA ILE A 412 -5.52 25.94 -1.76
C ILE A 412 -6.52 27.04 -2.15
N ALA A 413 -7.82 26.80 -2.00
CA ALA A 413 -8.83 27.83 -2.25
C ALA A 413 -8.68 29.04 -1.32
N LEU A 414 -8.42 28.83 -0.03
CA LEU A 414 -8.12 29.90 0.92
C LEU A 414 -6.89 30.72 0.51
N LEU A 415 -5.78 30.04 0.25
CA LEU A 415 -4.51 30.67 -0.15
C LEU A 415 -4.69 31.48 -1.44
N ALA A 416 -5.39 30.94 -2.43
CA ALA A 416 -5.64 31.64 -3.69
C ALA A 416 -6.48 32.92 -3.52
N SER A 417 -7.37 32.96 -2.51
CA SER A 417 -8.16 34.15 -2.22
C SER A 417 -7.37 35.32 -1.60
N ILE A 418 -6.11 35.10 -1.22
CA ILE A 418 -5.18 36.15 -0.75
C ILE A 418 -4.83 37.11 -1.89
N ILE A 419 -4.69 36.58 -3.12
CA ILE A 419 -4.34 37.36 -4.30
C ILE A 419 -5.63 37.93 -4.91
N PRO A 420 -5.88 39.25 -4.84
CA PRO A 420 -7.15 39.83 -5.26
C PRO A 420 -7.30 39.87 -6.78
N ASP A 421 -6.20 40.05 -7.52
CA ASP A 421 -6.19 40.10 -8.98
C ASP A 421 -6.37 38.69 -9.57
N PRO A 422 -7.48 38.41 -10.28
CA PRO A 422 -7.73 37.10 -10.87
C PRO A 422 -6.71 36.68 -11.93
N ASN A 423 -6.11 37.64 -12.65
CA ASN A 423 -5.12 37.35 -13.69
C ASN A 423 -3.78 36.95 -13.05
N ALA A 424 -3.32 37.71 -12.04
CA ALA A 424 -2.09 37.40 -11.33
C ALA A 424 -2.20 36.12 -10.48
N ARG A 425 -3.38 35.84 -9.92
CA ARG A 425 -3.62 34.70 -9.01
C ARG A 425 -3.12 33.38 -9.57
N TRP A 426 -3.55 33.01 -10.77
CA TRP A 426 -3.23 31.69 -11.35
C TRP A 426 -1.91 31.66 -12.12
N VAL A 427 -1.33 32.81 -12.40
CA VAL A 427 0.08 32.91 -12.83
C VAL A 427 1.01 32.59 -11.66
N LEU A 428 0.72 33.13 -10.47
CA LEU A 428 1.52 32.93 -9.26
C LEU A 428 1.24 31.60 -8.56
N LEU A 429 0.01 31.08 -8.67
CA LEU A 429 -0.45 29.85 -8.02
C LEU A 429 -0.83 28.78 -9.06
N ASN A 430 0.04 28.57 -10.04
CA ASN A 430 -0.07 27.43 -10.95
C ASN A 430 0.19 26.09 -10.21
N PRO A 431 -0.08 24.92 -10.84
CA PRO A 431 0.03 23.62 -10.19
C PRO A 431 1.39 23.35 -9.51
N ALA A 432 2.51 23.60 -10.19
CA ALA A 432 3.83 23.40 -9.59
C ALA A 432 4.13 24.40 -8.47
N ALA A 433 3.73 25.67 -8.61
CA ALA A 433 3.93 26.68 -7.57
C ALA A 433 3.16 26.34 -6.29
N VAL A 434 1.90 25.90 -6.41
CA VAL A 434 1.10 25.48 -5.26
C VAL A 434 1.71 24.26 -4.59
N LYS A 435 2.07 23.24 -5.38
CA LYS A 435 2.73 22.04 -4.86
C LYS A 435 4.02 22.40 -4.13
N GLN A 436 4.86 23.24 -4.71
CA GLN A 436 6.09 23.74 -4.10
C GLN A 436 5.83 24.44 -2.76
N ILE A 437 4.90 25.40 -2.71
CA ILE A 437 4.57 26.14 -1.48
C ILE A 437 4.15 25.18 -0.37
N LEU A 438 3.28 24.22 -0.68
CA LEU A 438 2.79 23.27 0.32
C LEU A 438 3.90 22.36 0.85
N LEU A 439 4.80 21.88 -0.02
CA LEU A 439 5.94 21.04 0.37
C LEU A 439 6.98 21.81 1.20
N GLU A 440 7.35 23.03 0.80
CA GLU A 440 8.36 23.85 1.49
C GLU A 440 7.90 24.32 2.88
N THR A 441 6.59 24.45 3.07
CA THR A 441 6.00 24.99 4.30
C THR A 441 5.48 23.91 5.25
N ALA A 442 5.43 22.65 4.82
CA ALA A 442 5.01 21.53 5.66
C ALA A 442 5.92 21.36 6.89
N ASP A 443 5.32 20.91 7.99
CA ASP A 443 6.02 20.60 9.24
C ASP A 443 6.34 19.11 9.29
N ARG A 444 7.63 18.79 9.19
CA ARG A 444 8.11 17.42 9.31
C ARG A 444 7.76 16.81 10.68
N LEU A 445 7.17 15.63 10.65
CA LEU A 445 6.88 14.80 11.82
C LEU A 445 8.15 14.11 12.33
N PRO A 446 8.28 13.90 13.65
CA PRO A 446 9.37 13.10 14.21
C PRO A 446 9.34 11.65 13.73
N SER A 447 10.37 11.24 13.00
CA SER A 447 10.58 9.87 12.53
C SER A 447 11.14 8.98 13.65
N ARG A 448 10.73 7.71 13.70
CA ARG A 448 11.08 6.78 14.79
C ARG A 448 11.37 5.40 14.24
N VAL A 449 12.20 4.65 14.96
CA VAL A 449 12.43 3.23 14.71
C VAL A 449 11.94 2.47 15.93
N ASP A 450 11.10 1.47 15.71
CA ASP A 450 10.83 0.44 16.68
C ASP A 450 11.76 -0.75 16.38
N SER A 451 12.77 -0.91 17.22
CA SER A 451 13.77 -1.97 17.06
C SER A 451 13.22 -3.37 17.32
N GLU A 452 12.13 -3.49 18.08
CA GLU A 452 11.55 -4.81 18.38
C GLU A 452 10.69 -5.31 17.22
N SER A 453 9.90 -4.42 16.60
CA SER A 453 9.08 -4.77 15.44
C SER A 453 9.81 -4.58 14.10
N PHE A 454 11.00 -3.97 14.10
CA PHE A 454 11.74 -3.59 12.88
C PHE A 454 10.96 -2.61 11.98
N ILE A 455 10.03 -1.85 12.56
CA ILE A 455 9.20 -0.87 11.85
C ILE A 455 9.83 0.52 11.94
N VAL A 456 9.84 1.23 10.82
CA VAL A 456 10.22 2.64 10.73
C VAL A 456 8.95 3.46 10.55
N GLN A 457 8.74 4.46 11.40
CA GLN A 457 7.55 5.31 11.37
C GLN A 457 7.88 6.75 11.00
N ASN A 458 6.92 7.40 10.34
CA ASN A 458 6.97 8.77 9.87
C ASN A 458 8.25 9.06 9.06
N HIS A 459 8.70 8.16 8.19
CA HIS A 459 9.80 8.47 7.25
C HIS A 459 9.23 9.08 5.96
N ILE A 460 10.10 9.45 5.02
CA ILE A 460 9.74 10.26 3.86
C ILE A 460 8.65 9.64 2.96
N PHE A 461 8.54 8.29 2.88
CA PHE A 461 7.47 7.62 2.11
C PHE A 461 6.15 7.42 2.87
N GLU A 462 6.09 7.81 4.14
CA GLU A 462 4.83 7.85 4.91
C GLU A 462 4.28 9.27 5.02
N GLN A 463 5.16 10.25 5.26
CA GLN A 463 4.75 11.63 5.53
C GLN A 463 5.05 12.62 4.39
N GLY A 464 5.85 12.24 3.39
CA GLY A 464 6.35 13.17 2.38
C GLY A 464 7.16 14.31 3.00
N ALA A 465 6.82 15.55 2.64
CA ALA A 465 7.38 16.75 3.26
C ALA A 465 6.95 16.97 4.71
N GLY A 466 5.86 16.33 5.14
CA GLY A 466 5.31 16.41 6.49
C GLY A 466 3.88 16.90 6.54
N LYS A 467 3.47 17.39 7.72
CA LYS A 467 2.11 17.87 8.00
C LYS A 467 1.86 19.22 7.33
N LEU A 468 0.71 19.36 6.66
CA LEU A 468 0.23 20.64 6.13
C LEU A 468 0.27 21.76 7.19
N ASN A 469 0.94 22.87 6.88
CA ASN A 469 0.94 24.08 7.70
C ASN A 469 0.35 25.27 6.92
N ILE A 470 -0.92 25.55 7.18
CA ILE A 470 -1.67 26.63 6.50
C ILE A 470 -1.09 28.02 6.81
N THR A 471 -0.54 28.21 8.01
CA THR A 471 -0.01 29.53 8.43
C THR A 471 1.25 29.86 7.65
N ARG A 472 2.23 28.94 7.61
CA ARG A 472 3.47 29.13 6.85
C ARG A 472 3.20 29.21 5.34
N ALA A 473 2.24 28.44 4.82
CA ALA A 473 1.79 28.55 3.44
C ALA A 473 1.17 29.93 3.13
N THR A 474 0.39 30.49 4.05
CA THR A 474 -0.17 31.85 3.93
C THR A 474 0.93 32.89 3.87
N GLU A 475 1.89 32.85 4.79
CA GLU A 475 3.02 33.78 4.82
C GLU A 475 3.78 33.75 3.49
N ARG A 476 4.01 32.54 2.95
CA ARG A 476 4.66 32.36 1.66
C ARG A 476 3.88 32.97 0.49
N VAL A 477 2.56 32.82 0.45
CA VAL A 477 1.70 33.43 -0.58
C VAL A 477 1.64 34.96 -0.43
N GLU A 478 1.56 35.48 0.79
CA GLU A 478 1.61 36.92 1.06
C GLU A 478 2.96 37.52 0.62
N GLU A 479 4.08 36.82 0.82
CA GLU A 479 5.40 37.20 0.30
C GLU A 479 5.44 37.24 -1.22
N LEU A 480 4.97 36.18 -1.89
CA LEU A 480 4.92 36.11 -3.34
C LEU A 480 4.07 37.24 -3.94
N TRP A 481 2.91 37.51 -3.35
CA TRP A 481 2.04 38.62 -3.78
C TRP A 481 2.71 39.98 -3.59
N ARG A 482 3.32 40.24 -2.43
CA ARG A 482 4.05 41.49 -2.18
C ARG A 482 5.19 41.69 -3.18
N ALA A 483 5.95 40.64 -3.47
CA ALA A 483 7.03 40.69 -4.46
C ALA A 483 6.50 40.96 -5.87
N TYR A 484 5.38 40.33 -6.27
CA TYR A 484 4.74 40.58 -7.56
C TYR A 484 4.28 42.04 -7.70
N VAL A 485 3.59 42.59 -6.69
CA VAL A 485 3.14 43.99 -6.70
C VAL A 485 4.32 44.96 -6.77
N ALA A 486 5.42 44.66 -6.08
CA ALA A 486 6.63 45.49 -6.12
C ALA A 486 7.34 45.44 -7.48
N THR A 487 7.30 44.28 -8.16
CA THR A 487 7.98 44.04 -9.44
C THR A 487 7.11 44.28 -10.67
N ALA A 488 5.80 44.52 -10.53
CA ALA A 488 4.88 44.81 -11.63
C ALA A 488 5.28 46.02 -12.52
N ASN A 489 6.16 46.89 -12.03
CA ASN A 489 6.76 48.02 -12.77
C ASN A 489 8.23 47.78 -13.19
N SER A 490 8.74 46.56 -13.01
CA SER A 490 10.14 46.17 -13.28
C SER A 490 10.19 45.03 -14.30
N SER A 491 11.30 44.94 -15.03
CA SER A 491 11.59 43.81 -15.94
C SER A 491 12.14 42.57 -15.22
N ASP A 492 12.15 42.55 -13.88
CA ASP A 492 12.72 41.46 -13.08
C ASP A 492 11.67 40.35 -12.89
N THR A 493 11.88 39.22 -13.56
CA THR A 493 10.97 38.07 -13.62
C THR A 493 11.25 37.02 -12.54
N THR A 494 12.11 37.29 -11.55
CA THR A 494 12.65 36.27 -10.61
C THR A 494 11.70 35.73 -9.52
N LEU A 495 10.39 35.99 -9.62
CA LEU A 495 9.38 35.66 -8.59
C LEU A 495 9.19 34.16 -8.33
N ALA A 496 9.28 33.35 -9.38
CA ALA A 496 9.14 31.89 -9.32
C ALA A 496 10.45 31.25 -9.81
N ARG A 497 10.87 30.15 -9.20
CA ARG A 497 12.10 29.42 -9.55
C ARG A 497 11.86 27.93 -9.45
N ALA A 498 12.48 27.17 -10.34
CA ALA A 498 12.44 25.72 -10.25
C ALA A 498 13.10 25.20 -8.95
N THR A 499 12.53 24.15 -8.37
CA THR A 499 13.04 23.47 -7.17
C THR A 499 12.98 21.96 -7.31
N ALA A 500 13.58 21.24 -6.36
CA ALA A 500 13.52 19.79 -6.29
C ALA A 500 12.92 19.34 -4.94
N PHE A 501 12.22 18.22 -4.97
CA PHE A 501 11.74 17.51 -3.80
C PHE A 501 12.30 16.07 -3.79
N PRO A 502 12.86 15.61 -2.66
CA PRO A 502 13.23 16.39 -1.48
C PRO A 502 14.27 17.49 -1.80
N ALA A 503 14.25 18.57 -1.02
CA ALA A 503 15.14 19.72 -1.22
C ALA A 503 16.63 19.41 -0.93
N ARG A 504 16.91 18.28 -0.28
CA ARG A 504 18.25 17.74 -0.04
C ARG A 504 18.19 16.22 0.00
N ILE A 505 19.28 15.55 -0.39
CA ILE A 505 19.46 14.11 -0.23
C ILE A 505 20.42 13.92 0.95
N ASP A 506 19.92 13.49 2.09
CA ASP A 506 20.74 13.34 3.31
C ASP A 506 20.62 11.94 3.89
N ALA A 507 21.48 11.03 3.45
CA ALA A 507 21.54 9.67 3.96
C ALA A 507 22.06 9.59 5.41
N THR A 508 22.43 10.71 6.05
CA THR A 508 22.72 10.76 7.49
C THR A 508 21.48 11.05 8.34
N ASP A 509 20.38 11.48 7.71
CA ASP A 509 19.11 11.82 8.35
C ASP A 509 18.24 10.56 8.57
N CYS A 510 18.71 9.68 9.44
CA CYS A 510 18.02 8.44 9.81
C CYS A 510 17.08 8.67 11.00
N PRO A 511 15.81 8.20 10.98
CA PRO A 511 15.23 7.31 9.98
C PRO A 511 14.35 8.02 8.93
N TYR A 512 14.39 9.35 8.81
CA TYR A 512 13.53 10.06 7.88
C TYR A 512 13.81 9.73 6.41
N MET A 513 15.08 9.63 6.05
CA MET A 513 15.50 9.24 4.69
C MET A 513 15.56 7.73 4.51
N TRP A 514 14.80 6.94 5.27
CA TRP A 514 14.69 5.50 5.01
C TRP A 514 14.03 5.26 3.63
N PRO A 515 14.53 4.30 2.81
CA PRO A 515 15.60 3.34 3.10
C PRO A 515 17.02 3.84 2.76
N LEU A 516 17.17 4.97 2.07
CA LEU A 516 18.46 5.54 1.66
C LEU A 516 19.48 5.62 2.81
N CYS A 517 19.05 6.08 3.99
CA CYS A 517 19.92 6.21 5.17
C CYS A 517 20.31 4.87 5.82
N SER A 518 19.62 3.78 5.51
CA SER A 518 19.96 2.43 6.00
C SER A 518 20.97 1.71 5.11
N HIS A 519 21.19 2.21 3.89
CA HIS A 519 22.06 1.58 2.91
C HIS A 519 23.48 2.20 2.96
N PRO A 520 24.51 1.45 3.38
CA PRO A 520 25.87 1.98 3.42
C PRO A 520 26.45 2.08 2.00
N LEU A 521 27.15 3.18 1.71
CA LEU A 521 27.81 3.38 0.42
C LEU A 521 29.32 3.05 0.54
N PHE A 522 29.86 2.22 -0.36
CA PHE A 522 31.26 1.79 -0.33
C PHE A 522 31.77 1.45 -1.73
N HIS A 523 33.09 1.32 -1.90
CA HIS A 523 33.65 0.97 -3.20
C HIS A 523 33.27 -0.47 -3.59
N SER A 524 32.91 -0.70 -4.86
CA SER A 524 32.38 -1.96 -5.41
C SER A 524 30.94 -2.32 -5.04
N SER A 525 30.20 -1.43 -4.36
CA SER A 525 28.74 -1.58 -4.23
C SER A 525 28.04 -1.21 -5.54
N LEU A 526 26.83 -1.74 -5.75
CA LEU A 526 25.90 -1.22 -6.74
C LEU A 526 25.61 0.28 -6.47
N PRO A 527 25.23 1.04 -7.51
CA PRO A 527 24.92 2.46 -7.35
C PRO A 527 23.71 2.65 -6.44
N LEU A 528 23.82 3.55 -5.47
CA LEU A 528 22.69 3.95 -4.64
C LEU A 528 21.79 4.89 -5.44
N ALA A 529 20.59 4.42 -5.78
CA ALA A 529 19.62 5.15 -6.61
C ALA A 529 18.61 5.94 -5.76
N PHE A 530 18.29 7.16 -6.17
CA PHE A 530 17.27 7.98 -5.54
C PHE A 530 16.59 8.91 -6.55
N ASN A 531 15.25 8.95 -6.55
CA ASN A 531 14.48 9.78 -7.48
C ASN A 531 14.14 11.14 -6.88
N LEU A 532 14.46 12.21 -7.61
CA LEU A 532 14.09 13.60 -7.32
C LEU A 532 12.90 14.01 -8.17
N THR A 533 11.94 14.70 -7.58
CA THR A 533 10.85 15.39 -8.30
C THR A 533 11.26 16.84 -8.51
N ILE A 534 11.28 17.30 -9.76
CA ILE A 534 11.55 18.69 -10.13
C ILE A 534 10.23 19.42 -10.29
N LEU A 535 10.09 20.56 -9.62
CA LEU A 535 8.94 21.44 -9.74
C LEU A 535 9.36 22.69 -10.52
N ASN A 536 8.70 22.94 -11.65
CA ASN A 536 8.94 24.12 -12.48
C ASN A 536 7.69 25.03 -12.51
N PRO A 537 7.61 26.01 -11.60
CA PRO A 537 6.52 26.98 -11.58
C PRO A 537 6.64 28.06 -12.68
N THR A 538 7.75 28.12 -13.42
CA THR A 538 7.98 29.22 -14.38
C THR A 538 7.34 28.99 -15.73
N SER A 539 7.21 27.72 -16.13
CA SER A 539 6.70 27.36 -17.44
C SER A 539 6.03 26.01 -17.47
N LEU A 540 5.24 25.84 -18.51
CA LEU A 540 4.45 24.67 -18.81
C LEU A 540 5.38 23.49 -19.17
N SER A 541 6.31 23.71 -20.10
CA SER A 541 7.36 22.76 -20.47
C SER A 541 8.75 23.33 -20.22
N ALA A 542 9.70 22.46 -19.90
CA ALA A 542 11.10 22.84 -19.80
C ALA A 542 12.03 21.66 -20.11
N SER A 543 13.23 21.99 -20.58
CA SER A 543 14.26 21.02 -20.94
C SER A 543 15.50 21.19 -20.06
N LEU A 544 16.20 20.09 -19.78
CA LEU A 544 17.47 20.13 -19.04
C LEU A 544 18.59 20.70 -19.94
N VAL A 545 19.33 21.69 -19.45
CA VAL A 545 20.45 22.31 -20.17
C VAL A 545 21.76 21.63 -19.78
N GLY A 546 22.18 20.69 -20.62
CA GLY A 546 23.38 19.91 -20.38
C GLY A 546 23.23 18.94 -19.21
N PRO A 547 24.27 18.15 -18.92
CA PRO A 547 24.20 17.21 -17.82
C PRO A 547 24.26 17.93 -16.47
N PRO A 548 23.65 17.37 -15.41
CA PRO A 548 23.83 17.85 -14.05
C PRO A 548 25.31 17.92 -13.67
N ARG A 549 25.66 18.65 -12.62
CA ARG A 549 27.05 18.86 -12.17
C ARG A 549 27.17 18.51 -10.70
N TRP A 550 28.18 17.71 -10.38
CA TRP A 550 28.54 17.39 -9.00
C TRP A 550 29.67 18.29 -8.54
N VAL A 551 29.45 19.04 -7.47
CA VAL A 551 30.46 19.90 -6.84
C VAL A 551 30.73 19.38 -5.42
N PRO A 552 31.89 18.75 -5.17
CA PRO A 552 32.22 18.25 -3.85
C PRO A 552 32.51 19.42 -2.88
N GLU A 553 31.92 19.37 -1.68
CA GLU A 553 32.10 20.38 -0.63
C GLU A 553 33.23 20.03 0.34
N ASN A 554 33.54 18.74 0.47
CA ASN A 554 34.63 18.26 1.31
C ASN A 554 35.51 17.23 0.58
N LEU A 555 36.63 16.82 1.20
CA LEU A 555 37.54 15.84 0.62
C LEU A 555 36.86 14.50 0.32
N ALA A 556 35.97 14.04 1.22
CA ALA A 556 35.22 12.80 1.03
C ALA A 556 34.23 12.89 -0.16
N GLY A 557 33.69 14.07 -0.47
CA GLY A 557 32.85 14.32 -1.63
C GLY A 557 33.56 14.05 -2.96
N ARG A 558 34.89 14.13 -3.00
CA ARG A 558 35.69 13.76 -4.19
C ARG A 558 35.74 12.26 -4.44
N TYR A 559 35.38 11.45 -3.45
CA TYR A 559 35.32 10.00 -3.58
C TYR A 559 34.00 9.52 -4.18
N VAL A 560 32.98 10.37 -4.25
CA VAL A 560 31.67 10.03 -4.82
C VAL A 560 31.65 10.40 -6.30
N ASN A 561 31.26 9.43 -7.12
CA ASN A 561 30.85 9.63 -8.48
C ASN A 561 29.33 9.70 -8.52
N VAL A 562 28.80 10.72 -9.21
CA VAL A 562 27.36 10.90 -9.36
C VAL A 562 27.01 10.73 -10.83
N SER A 563 26.04 9.87 -11.12
CA SER A 563 25.41 9.82 -12.44
C SER A 563 23.93 10.14 -12.32
N VAL A 564 23.38 10.70 -13.39
CA VAL A 564 21.97 11.08 -13.43
C VAL A 564 21.32 10.48 -14.67
N ALA A 565 20.12 9.91 -14.48
CA ALA A 565 19.17 9.63 -15.53
C ALA A 565 18.08 10.71 -15.50
N SER A 566 17.92 11.44 -16.60
CA SER A 566 16.95 12.53 -16.70
C SER A 566 16.08 12.37 -17.95
N PRO A 567 14.79 12.75 -17.88
CA PRO A 567 13.94 12.87 -19.05
C PRO A 567 14.43 14.06 -19.89
N ASP A 568 14.23 13.97 -21.21
CA ASP A 568 14.54 15.08 -22.11
C ASP A 568 13.56 16.27 -21.93
N LEU A 569 12.36 16.03 -21.38
CA LEU A 569 11.30 17.01 -21.22
C LEU A 569 10.65 16.92 -19.82
N LEU A 570 10.47 18.07 -19.17
CA LEU A 570 9.66 18.24 -17.97
C LEU A 570 8.26 18.71 -18.39
N TRP A 571 7.25 17.87 -18.18
CA TRP A 571 5.89 18.08 -18.68
C TRP A 571 4.85 17.29 -17.86
N PRO A 572 3.73 17.91 -17.43
CA PRO A 572 3.43 19.35 -17.34
C PRO A 572 3.94 19.95 -16.02
N HIS A 573 4.72 21.03 -16.09
CA HIS A 573 5.32 21.73 -14.95
C HIS A 573 6.25 20.90 -14.03
N VAL A 574 6.25 19.57 -14.13
CA VAL A 574 6.94 18.67 -13.22
C VAL A 574 7.72 17.64 -14.04
N GLY A 575 8.80 17.11 -13.47
CA GLY A 575 9.45 15.90 -13.98
C GLY A 575 10.29 15.23 -12.90
N SER A 576 10.97 14.14 -13.25
CA SER A 576 11.78 13.38 -12.29
C SER A 576 13.21 13.18 -12.77
N ILE A 577 14.17 13.20 -11.84
CA ILE A 577 15.58 12.87 -12.11
C ILE A 577 15.97 11.69 -11.21
N GLY A 578 16.49 10.62 -11.81
CA GLY A 578 17.13 9.52 -11.08
C GLY A 578 18.58 9.87 -10.80
N VAL A 579 18.97 9.92 -9.53
CA VAL A 579 20.34 10.18 -9.07
C VAL A 579 20.96 8.86 -8.62
N PHE A 580 22.15 8.57 -9.11
CA PHE A 580 22.90 7.35 -8.78
C PHE A 580 24.25 7.75 -8.18
N LEU A 581 24.54 7.24 -6.98
CA LEU A 581 25.75 7.54 -6.22
C LEU A 581 26.63 6.30 -6.16
N GLU A 582 27.92 6.45 -6.48
CA GLU A 582 28.93 5.38 -6.42
C GLU A 582 30.20 5.87 -5.73
N VAL A 583 30.94 4.95 -5.11
CA VAL A 583 32.26 5.28 -4.53
C VAL A 583 33.39 4.86 -5.46
N THR A 584 34.19 5.84 -5.82
CA THR A 584 35.41 5.67 -6.63
C THR A 584 36.46 4.84 -5.89
N ALA A 585 37.42 4.26 -6.63
CA ALA A 585 38.51 3.48 -6.06
C ALA A 585 39.34 4.25 -5.01
N ALA A 586 39.44 5.57 -5.13
CA ALA A 586 40.13 6.42 -4.15
C ALA A 586 39.43 6.44 -2.78
N GLY A 587 38.12 6.19 -2.74
CA GLY A 587 37.32 6.11 -1.52
C GLY A 587 37.23 4.74 -0.89
N ALA A 588 37.91 3.71 -1.41
CA ALA A 588 37.71 2.32 -1.01
C ALA A 588 38.00 2.04 0.48
N SER A 589 38.90 2.80 1.10
CA SER A 589 39.23 2.71 2.53
C SER A 589 38.68 3.88 3.35
N ALA A 590 37.86 4.75 2.76
CA ALA A 590 37.33 5.91 3.43
C ALA A 590 36.26 5.50 4.46
N ASN A 591 36.28 6.18 5.60
CA ASN A 591 35.20 6.14 6.60
C ASN A 591 34.86 7.59 6.96
N ALA A 592 33.98 8.20 6.17
CA ALA A 592 33.66 9.62 6.28
C ALA A 592 32.32 9.93 5.59
N THR A 593 31.68 11.03 5.98
CA THR A 593 30.52 11.55 5.26
C THR A 593 30.97 12.37 4.06
N ALA A 594 30.68 11.91 2.86
CA ALA A 594 30.82 12.69 1.64
C ALA A 594 29.73 13.76 1.57
N ARG A 595 30.15 15.00 1.30
CA ARG A 595 29.25 16.14 1.09
C ARG A 595 29.56 16.81 -0.23
N GLY A 596 28.51 17.23 -0.91
CA GLY A 596 28.60 18.02 -2.11
C GLY A 596 27.23 18.45 -2.57
N THR A 597 27.22 19.14 -3.69
CA THR A 597 26.01 19.74 -4.24
C THR A 597 25.82 19.24 -5.67
N LEU A 598 24.62 18.73 -5.95
CA LEU A 598 24.16 18.43 -7.30
C LEU A 598 23.49 19.67 -7.88
N SER A 599 24.00 20.19 -8.99
CA SER A 599 23.45 21.37 -9.66
C SER A 599 23.05 21.05 -11.10
N PHE A 600 21.87 21.46 -11.53
CA PHE A 600 21.45 21.34 -12.92
C PHE A 600 20.65 22.55 -13.36
N SER A 601 20.78 22.89 -14.65
CA SER A 601 20.10 24.04 -15.24
C SER A 601 18.89 23.57 -16.03
N ILE A 602 17.76 24.21 -15.82
CA ILE A 602 16.51 23.97 -16.54
C ILE A 602 16.26 25.18 -17.41
N ARG A 603 15.94 24.96 -18.69
CA ARG A 603 15.53 26.00 -19.63
C ARG A 603 14.06 25.87 -19.92
N ASP A 604 13.35 26.96 -19.67
CA ASP A 604 11.99 27.15 -20.14
C ASP A 604 11.98 27.21 -21.67
N ASP A 605 11.20 26.34 -22.31
CA ASP A 605 11.13 26.26 -23.77
C ASP A 605 10.39 27.46 -24.38
N THR A 606 9.55 28.15 -23.59
CA THR A 606 8.74 29.29 -24.04
C THR A 606 9.46 30.62 -23.87
N THR A 607 10.05 30.88 -22.70
CA THR A 607 10.72 32.17 -22.43
C THR A 607 12.22 32.13 -22.69
N GLY A 608 12.81 30.93 -22.82
CA GLY A 608 14.27 30.75 -22.89
C GLY A 608 14.99 31.02 -21.56
N ARG A 609 14.25 31.37 -20.51
CA ARG A 609 14.80 31.60 -19.16
C ARG A 609 15.46 30.33 -18.66
N GLN A 610 16.60 30.50 -17.99
CA GLN A 610 17.31 29.41 -17.34
C GLN A 610 17.29 29.60 -15.83
N ASP A 611 16.85 28.57 -15.13
CA ASP A 611 16.93 28.47 -13.68
C ASP A 611 17.92 27.37 -13.31
N VAL A 612 18.69 27.60 -12.25
CA VAL A 612 19.64 26.62 -11.71
C VAL A 612 19.04 26.01 -10.44
N VAL A 613 18.80 24.70 -10.47
CA VAL A 613 18.39 23.91 -9.32
C VAL A 613 19.62 23.35 -8.63
N VAL A 614 19.64 23.43 -7.30
CA VAL A 614 20.77 23.06 -6.46
C VAL A 614 20.27 22.17 -5.34
N VAL A 615 20.77 20.93 -5.27
CA VAL A 615 20.37 19.91 -4.30
C VAL A 615 21.59 19.47 -3.50
N PRO A 616 21.68 19.82 -2.21
CA PRO A 616 22.73 19.32 -1.34
C PRO A 616 22.61 17.80 -1.15
N VAL A 617 23.74 17.10 -1.21
CA VAL A 617 23.84 15.65 -1.01
C VAL A 617 24.84 15.35 0.10
N SER A 618 24.40 14.57 1.09
CA SER A 618 25.24 14.05 2.17
C SER A 618 25.08 12.54 2.27
N VAL A 619 26.17 11.78 2.13
CA VAL A 619 26.14 10.31 2.16
C VAL A 619 27.30 9.74 2.98
N PRO A 620 27.05 8.80 3.90
CA PRO A 620 28.12 8.12 4.62
C PRO A 620 28.85 7.15 3.68
N ILE A 621 30.17 7.28 3.59
CA ILE A 621 31.04 6.30 2.94
C ILE A 621 31.69 5.44 4.02
N VAL A 622 31.60 4.13 3.85
CA VAL A 622 32.25 3.14 4.72
C VAL A 622 33.26 2.30 3.92
N PRO A 623 34.24 1.67 4.59
CA PRO A 623 35.09 0.68 3.95
C PRO A 623 34.26 -0.50 3.44
N ALA A 624 34.67 -1.10 2.31
CA ALA A 624 33.97 -2.24 1.74
C ALA A 624 33.83 -3.38 2.78
N PRO A 625 32.60 -3.82 3.08
CA PRO A 625 32.38 -4.95 3.98
C PRO A 625 33.06 -6.22 3.45
N PRO A 626 33.43 -7.17 4.33
CA PRO A 626 33.89 -8.47 3.89
C PRO A 626 32.79 -9.16 3.08
N LYS A 627 33.19 -10.00 2.13
CA LYS A 627 32.29 -10.77 1.26
C LYS A 627 31.17 -11.48 2.03
N SER A 628 31.49 -12.09 3.18
CA SER A 628 30.54 -12.79 4.05
C SER A 628 29.44 -11.92 4.67
N ARG A 629 29.52 -10.59 4.53
CA ARG A 629 28.52 -9.63 4.99
C ARG A 629 27.73 -8.99 3.86
N ARG A 630 28.01 -9.34 2.61
CA ARG A 630 27.33 -8.78 1.42
C ARG A 630 26.32 -9.78 0.89
N ILE A 631 25.06 -9.36 0.86
CA ILE A 631 23.92 -10.10 0.31
C ILE A 631 23.48 -9.39 -0.96
N LEU A 632 23.36 -10.13 -2.05
CA LEU A 632 22.73 -9.67 -3.28
C LEU A 632 21.28 -10.16 -3.28
N TRP A 633 20.33 -9.26 -3.11
CA TRP A 633 18.90 -9.54 -3.25
C TRP A 633 18.53 -9.51 -4.74
N ASP A 634 17.94 -10.58 -5.23
CA ASP A 634 17.46 -10.65 -6.61
C ASP A 634 16.06 -10.02 -6.73
N GLN A 635 16.00 -8.77 -7.22
CA GLN A 635 14.73 -8.12 -7.57
C GLN A 635 14.41 -8.28 -9.06
N PHE A 636 15.40 -8.60 -9.88
CA PHE A 636 15.23 -8.70 -11.32
C PHE A 636 14.31 -9.87 -11.68
N HIS A 637 14.21 -10.90 -10.85
CA HIS A 637 13.35 -12.05 -11.13
C HIS A 637 11.92 -11.98 -10.55
N ASN A 638 11.50 -10.82 -10.02
CA ASN A 638 10.08 -10.52 -9.77
C ASN A 638 9.45 -9.82 -10.99
N ILE A 639 8.14 -9.97 -11.19
CA ILE A 639 7.44 -9.20 -12.22
C ILE A 639 7.12 -7.78 -11.73
N ALA A 640 6.66 -6.93 -12.64
CA ALA A 640 6.20 -5.59 -12.26
C ALA A 640 4.80 -5.68 -11.62
N TYR A 641 4.64 -5.13 -10.42
CA TYR A 641 3.34 -5.07 -9.73
C TYR A 641 2.64 -3.73 -9.91
N PRO A 642 1.29 -3.70 -9.84
CA PRO A 642 0.32 -4.80 -10.06
C PRO A 642 0.04 -5.07 -11.56
N SER A 643 1.07 -5.21 -12.41
CA SER A 643 0.85 -5.29 -13.86
C SER A 643 0.15 -6.58 -14.33
N ALA A 644 0.01 -7.58 -13.45
CA ALA A 644 -0.56 -8.89 -13.74
C ALA A 644 -1.47 -9.35 -12.60
N PHE A 645 -2.33 -10.34 -12.87
CA PHE A 645 -3.00 -11.09 -11.82
C PHE A 645 -2.04 -12.15 -11.26
N VAL A 646 -1.40 -11.81 -10.15
CA VAL A 646 -0.62 -12.74 -9.32
C VAL A 646 -1.46 -13.06 -8.09
N PRO A 647 -1.77 -14.34 -7.82
CA PRO A 647 -2.50 -14.70 -6.61
C PRO A 647 -1.60 -14.52 -5.37
N ARG A 648 -2.22 -14.37 -4.20
CA ARG A 648 -1.48 -14.32 -2.92
C ARG A 648 -0.59 -15.54 -2.68
N ASP A 649 0.52 -15.30 -2.00
CA ASP A 649 1.47 -16.33 -1.55
C ASP A 649 0.80 -17.31 -0.58
N SER A 650 -0.02 -16.79 0.33
CA SER A 650 -0.84 -17.61 1.24
C SER A 650 -2.22 -17.87 0.67
N LEU A 651 -2.48 -19.13 0.28
CA LEU A 651 -3.78 -19.55 -0.24
C LEU A 651 -4.76 -19.87 0.90
N PRO A 652 -6.01 -19.37 0.83
CA PRO A 652 -7.01 -19.67 1.84
C PRO A 652 -7.40 -21.15 1.75
N SER A 653 -7.59 -21.80 2.90
CA SER A 653 -8.07 -23.18 2.94
C SER A 653 -9.58 -23.24 3.21
N PRO A 654 -10.26 -24.37 2.87
CA PRO A 654 -11.70 -24.51 3.12
C PRO A 654 -12.05 -24.37 4.61
N GLY A 655 -12.80 -23.32 4.95
CA GLY A 655 -13.20 -23.01 6.33
C GLY A 655 -12.45 -21.87 7.00
N ASP A 656 -11.44 -21.28 6.34
CA ASP A 656 -10.77 -20.07 6.82
C ASP A 656 -11.65 -18.85 6.54
N ASP A 657 -11.88 -18.00 7.55
CA ASP A 657 -12.64 -16.75 7.42
C ASP A 657 -11.94 -15.74 6.46
N ASP A 658 -10.64 -15.94 6.20
CA ASP A 658 -9.81 -15.16 5.27
C ASP A 658 -10.00 -15.51 3.79
N ALA A 659 -10.82 -16.53 3.47
CA ALA A 659 -11.24 -16.84 2.10
C ALA A 659 -12.04 -15.69 1.43
N ALA A 660 -12.38 -14.64 2.19
CA ALA A 660 -13.05 -13.42 1.73
C ALA A 660 -12.08 -12.25 1.40
N GLY A 661 -10.76 -12.42 1.54
CA GLY A 661 -9.76 -11.41 1.20
C GLY A 661 -9.52 -11.23 -0.31
N ASP A 662 -8.93 -10.10 -0.70
CA ASP A 662 -8.52 -9.81 -2.09
C ASP A 662 -7.56 -10.89 -2.62
N PRO A 663 -7.90 -11.73 -3.61
CA PRO A 663 -7.09 -12.87 -4.00
C PRO A 663 -5.73 -12.51 -4.64
N ILE A 664 -5.45 -11.22 -4.85
CA ILE A 664 -4.30 -10.71 -5.58
C ILE A 664 -3.17 -10.37 -4.61
N ASP A 665 -1.92 -10.75 -4.93
CA ASP A 665 -0.76 -10.08 -4.34
C ASP A 665 -0.49 -8.75 -5.04
N SER A 666 -0.53 -7.69 -4.25
CA SER A 666 -0.34 -6.31 -4.70
C SER A 666 0.82 -5.64 -3.98
N SER A 667 1.64 -6.40 -3.23
CA SER A 667 2.63 -5.85 -2.32
C SER A 667 4.01 -5.69 -2.95
N GLY A 668 4.25 -6.27 -4.13
CA GLY A 668 5.36 -5.87 -4.98
C GLY A 668 6.69 -6.58 -4.76
N ASP A 669 6.71 -7.60 -3.92
CA ASP A 669 7.87 -8.43 -3.56
C ASP A 669 9.21 -7.70 -3.56
N HIS A 670 9.22 -6.56 -2.87
CA HIS A 670 10.37 -5.67 -2.83
C HIS A 670 10.88 -5.53 -1.39
N PRO A 671 12.21 -5.47 -1.16
CA PRO A 671 12.81 -5.23 0.16
C PRO A 671 12.34 -3.97 0.89
N HIS A 672 11.63 -3.08 0.21
CA HIS A 672 11.14 -1.81 0.76
C HIS A 672 9.61 -1.73 0.81
N THR A 673 8.90 -2.79 0.38
CA THR A 673 7.45 -2.91 0.47
C THR A 673 7.07 -3.94 1.53
N ASN A 674 6.59 -5.14 1.17
CA ASN A 674 6.23 -6.22 2.10
C ASN A 674 7.43 -6.76 2.90
N PHE A 675 8.63 -6.78 2.30
CA PHE A 675 9.84 -7.28 2.97
C PHE A 675 10.60 -6.20 3.79
N HIS A 676 10.01 -5.04 4.06
CA HIS A 676 10.71 -3.92 4.72
C HIS A 676 11.19 -4.24 6.15
N GLN A 677 10.45 -5.04 6.91
CA GLN A 677 10.86 -5.47 8.25
C GLN A 677 12.05 -6.43 8.18
N LEU A 678 12.06 -7.31 7.18
CA LEU A 678 13.18 -8.19 6.89
C LEU A 678 14.43 -7.37 6.51
N TRP A 679 14.29 -6.39 5.63
CA TRP A 679 15.37 -5.46 5.29
C TRP A 679 15.99 -4.82 6.54
N ASN A 680 15.15 -4.30 7.44
CA ASN A 680 15.60 -3.68 8.68
C ASN A 680 16.28 -4.69 9.62
N PHE A 681 15.75 -5.91 9.74
CA PHE A 681 16.34 -7.00 10.52
C PHE A 681 17.76 -7.33 10.02
N VAL A 682 17.92 -7.55 8.72
CA VAL A 682 19.21 -7.95 8.11
C VAL A 682 20.27 -6.85 8.29
N HIS A 683 19.89 -5.58 8.13
CA HIS A 683 20.79 -4.45 8.39
C HIS A 683 21.19 -4.33 9.86
N GLN A 684 20.25 -4.57 10.80
CA GLN A 684 20.57 -4.59 12.23
C GLN A 684 21.56 -5.71 12.61
N ARG A 685 21.59 -6.81 11.84
CA ARG A 685 22.57 -7.91 11.99
C ARG A 685 23.94 -7.62 11.36
N GLY A 686 24.12 -6.42 10.77
CA GLY A 686 25.38 -5.97 10.18
C GLY A 686 25.66 -6.51 8.78
N PHE A 687 24.64 -7.03 8.10
CA PHE A 687 24.73 -7.34 6.68
C PHE A 687 24.43 -6.10 5.84
N VAL A 688 24.99 -6.10 4.64
CA VAL A 688 24.70 -5.12 3.59
C VAL A 688 23.93 -5.84 2.51
N VAL A 689 22.73 -5.34 2.19
CA VAL A 689 21.87 -5.88 1.15
C VAL A 689 21.91 -4.94 -0.04
N GLU A 690 22.36 -5.45 -1.18
CA GLU A 690 22.33 -4.75 -2.47
C GLU A 690 21.21 -5.35 -3.32
N ILE A 691 20.38 -4.50 -3.91
CA ILE A 691 19.23 -4.92 -4.72
C ILE A 691 19.66 -4.99 -6.18
N LEU A 692 19.52 -6.16 -6.80
CA LEU A 692 19.89 -6.42 -8.19
C LEU A 692 18.74 -6.04 -9.14
N PRO A 693 18.88 -5.00 -9.99
CA PRO A 693 17.83 -4.57 -10.91
C PRO A 693 18.02 -5.09 -12.35
N PHE A 694 18.97 -6.00 -12.59
CA PHE A 694 19.32 -6.53 -13.91
C PHE A 694 19.86 -7.98 -13.85
N GLU A 695 20.05 -8.64 -14.99
CA GLU A 695 20.48 -10.05 -15.07
C GLU A 695 21.89 -10.31 -14.48
N TYR A 696 22.12 -11.50 -13.92
CA TYR A 696 23.36 -11.84 -13.19
C TYR A 696 24.64 -11.76 -14.04
N SER A 697 24.53 -11.97 -15.35
CA SER A 697 25.66 -11.97 -16.28
C SER A 697 26.34 -10.60 -16.42
N CYS A 698 25.71 -9.52 -15.94
CA CYS A 698 26.24 -8.16 -15.97
C CYS A 698 27.11 -7.81 -14.73
N LEU A 699 27.15 -8.66 -13.70
CA LEU A 699 27.79 -8.37 -12.41
C LEU A 699 28.92 -9.36 -12.08
N ASP A 700 29.95 -8.89 -11.36
CA ASP A 700 30.93 -9.77 -10.74
C ASP A 700 30.37 -10.33 -9.42
N LEU A 701 29.72 -11.50 -9.51
CA LEU A 701 29.15 -12.20 -8.36
C LEU A 701 30.19 -12.59 -7.30
N ALA A 702 31.49 -12.66 -7.64
CA ALA A 702 32.53 -13.04 -6.70
C ALA A 702 32.67 -12.05 -5.53
N LEU A 703 32.09 -10.85 -5.64
CA LEU A 703 32.04 -9.83 -4.61
C LEU A 703 31.07 -10.14 -3.45
N TYR A 704 30.11 -11.06 -3.65
CA TYR A 704 28.98 -11.30 -2.73
C TYR A 704 29.07 -12.65 -2.03
N GLY A 705 28.82 -12.68 -0.73
CA GLY A 705 28.81 -13.91 0.05
C GLY A 705 27.59 -14.76 -0.25
N VAL A 706 26.43 -14.12 -0.42
CA VAL A 706 25.15 -14.79 -0.66
C VAL A 706 24.38 -14.07 -1.75
N VAL A 707 23.81 -14.84 -2.67
CA VAL A 707 22.70 -14.44 -3.53
C VAL A 707 21.41 -14.92 -2.87
N LEU A 708 20.50 -14.00 -2.57
CA LEU A 708 19.22 -14.24 -1.94
C LEU A 708 18.12 -14.11 -2.98
N LEU A 709 17.46 -15.22 -3.29
CA LEU A 709 16.36 -15.34 -4.21
C LEU A 709 15.08 -15.56 -3.39
N VAL A 710 14.17 -14.61 -3.43
CA VAL A 710 12.89 -14.66 -2.71
C VAL A 710 11.79 -14.47 -3.74
N ASP A 711 10.87 -15.42 -3.77
CA ASP A 711 9.68 -15.40 -4.62
C ASP A 711 9.92 -15.11 -6.13
N PRO A 712 10.79 -15.87 -6.81
CA PRO A 712 11.10 -15.57 -8.20
C PRO A 712 9.95 -15.96 -9.14
N GLU A 713 9.30 -14.99 -9.78
CA GLU A 713 8.19 -15.18 -10.74
C GLU A 713 8.65 -15.20 -12.22
N GLU A 714 9.88 -14.77 -12.49
CA GLU A 714 10.44 -14.66 -13.85
C GLU A 714 11.21 -15.88 -14.34
N GLU A 715 11.40 -15.91 -15.66
CA GLU A 715 12.29 -16.87 -16.30
C GLU A 715 13.76 -16.49 -16.14
N PHE A 716 14.64 -17.50 -16.24
CA PHE A 716 16.08 -17.28 -16.29
C PHE A 716 16.68 -17.42 -17.72
N PHE A 717 17.57 -16.52 -18.12
CA PHE A 717 18.45 -16.64 -19.27
C PHE A 717 19.54 -17.71 -19.06
N ALA A 718 19.95 -18.39 -20.13
CA ALA A 718 20.91 -19.50 -20.03
C ALA A 718 22.32 -19.09 -19.56
N ASP A 719 22.79 -17.90 -19.95
CA ASP A 719 24.09 -17.36 -19.52
C ASP A 719 24.09 -16.89 -18.08
N GLU A 720 22.94 -16.48 -17.54
CA GLU A 720 22.84 -16.09 -16.14
C GLU A 720 22.87 -17.30 -15.23
N ILE A 721 22.17 -18.39 -15.61
CA ILE A 721 22.29 -19.70 -14.94
C ILE A 721 23.76 -20.12 -14.94
N ALA A 722 24.45 -19.99 -16.09
CA ALA A 722 25.87 -20.30 -16.18
C ALA A 722 26.74 -19.40 -15.29
N ALA A 723 26.47 -18.09 -15.23
CA ALA A 723 27.21 -17.12 -14.42
C ALA A 723 27.06 -17.41 -12.91
N LEU A 724 25.81 -17.60 -12.45
CA LEU A 724 25.50 -17.93 -11.07
C LEU A 724 26.06 -19.30 -10.68
N THR A 725 25.90 -20.30 -11.54
CA THR A 725 26.45 -21.65 -11.32
C THR A 725 27.97 -21.64 -11.19
N ARG A 726 28.66 -20.87 -12.04
CA ARG A 726 30.12 -20.70 -11.97
C ARG A 726 30.52 -20.03 -10.65
N ALA A 727 29.83 -18.97 -10.26
CA ALA A 727 30.11 -18.25 -9.02
C ALA A 727 29.96 -19.15 -7.79
N ILE A 728 28.90 -19.97 -7.75
CA ILE A 728 28.66 -20.92 -6.66
C ILE A 728 29.71 -22.03 -6.64
N LYS A 729 30.07 -22.62 -7.80
CA LYS A 729 31.02 -23.74 -7.85
C LYS A 729 32.47 -23.32 -7.61
N PHE A 730 32.85 -22.09 -7.94
CA PHE A 730 34.27 -21.71 -8.02
C PHE A 730 34.67 -20.44 -7.27
N ASP A 731 33.73 -19.54 -6.97
CA ASP A 731 34.05 -18.24 -6.37
C ASP A 731 33.64 -18.15 -4.89
N ASN A 732 33.20 -19.24 -4.25
CA ASN A 732 32.68 -19.26 -2.87
C ASN A 732 31.51 -18.26 -2.69
N VAL A 733 30.55 -18.30 -3.61
CA VAL A 733 29.27 -17.60 -3.51
C VAL A 733 28.22 -18.61 -3.10
N SER A 734 27.43 -18.27 -2.09
CA SER A 734 26.33 -19.13 -1.64
C SER A 734 25.00 -18.67 -2.25
N LEU A 735 24.06 -19.59 -2.39
CA LEU A 735 22.71 -19.35 -2.89
C LEU A 735 21.70 -19.68 -1.78
N LEU A 736 20.80 -18.74 -1.51
CA LEU A 736 19.72 -18.91 -0.57
C LEU A 736 18.40 -18.68 -1.30
N VAL A 737 17.56 -19.71 -1.36
CA VAL A 737 16.30 -19.70 -2.10
C VAL A 737 15.14 -19.83 -1.13
N PHE A 738 14.25 -18.85 -1.14
CA PHE A 738 12.91 -18.91 -0.59
C PHE A 738 11.95 -18.97 -1.77
N ALA A 739 11.53 -20.19 -2.09
CA ALA A 739 10.59 -20.44 -3.16
C ALA A 739 9.15 -20.21 -2.68
N GLU A 740 8.20 -20.37 -3.58
CA GLU A 740 6.78 -20.41 -3.26
C GLU A 740 6.05 -21.52 -4.00
N TRP A 741 4.75 -21.64 -3.75
CA TRP A 741 3.88 -22.57 -4.44
C TRP A 741 3.74 -22.26 -5.93
N PHE A 742 3.58 -23.35 -6.71
CA PHE A 742 3.21 -23.30 -8.11
C PHE A 742 2.51 -24.61 -8.49
N ASP A 743 1.19 -24.58 -8.69
CA ASP A 743 0.44 -25.72 -9.22
C ASP A 743 -0.43 -25.26 -10.40
N PRO A 744 -0.10 -25.61 -11.65
CA PRO A 744 -0.84 -25.13 -12.81
C PRO A 744 -2.32 -25.55 -12.78
N ARG A 745 -2.65 -26.67 -12.12
CA ARG A 745 -4.03 -27.14 -11.97
C ARG A 745 -4.81 -26.22 -11.05
N VAL A 746 -4.18 -25.75 -9.97
CA VAL A 746 -4.79 -24.81 -9.01
C VAL A 746 -4.95 -23.45 -9.68
N LEU A 747 -3.96 -22.97 -10.45
CA LEU A 747 -4.01 -21.69 -11.17
C LEU A 747 -5.23 -21.59 -12.09
N ASP A 748 -5.55 -22.67 -12.82
CA ASP A 748 -6.73 -22.70 -13.68
C ASP A 748 -8.05 -22.59 -12.89
N THR A 749 -8.07 -22.98 -11.60
CA THR A 749 -9.27 -22.83 -10.75
C THR A 749 -9.42 -21.44 -10.12
N LEU A 750 -8.35 -20.63 -10.11
CA LEU A 750 -8.34 -19.27 -9.55
C LEU A 750 -8.77 -18.20 -10.56
N ALA A 751 -9.12 -18.59 -11.80
CA ALA A 751 -9.62 -17.67 -12.80
C ALA A 751 -10.87 -16.94 -12.30
N MET A 752 -10.93 -15.62 -12.52
CA MET A 752 -12.06 -14.80 -12.12
C MET A 752 -12.62 -14.03 -13.32
N TYR A 753 -13.94 -13.85 -13.34
CA TYR A 753 -14.58 -12.99 -14.33
C TYR A 753 -14.71 -11.58 -13.77
N ASP A 754 -13.97 -10.63 -14.34
CA ASP A 754 -14.08 -9.23 -13.98
C ASP A 754 -15.31 -8.63 -14.67
N THR A 755 -16.30 -8.27 -13.86
CA THR A 755 -17.53 -7.63 -14.32
C THR A 755 -17.32 -6.22 -14.86
N SER A 756 -16.20 -5.58 -14.50
CA SER A 756 -15.84 -4.22 -14.90
C SER A 756 -15.25 -4.20 -16.31
N THR A 757 -14.34 -5.13 -16.62
CA THR A 757 -13.75 -5.27 -17.97
C THR A 757 -14.52 -6.23 -18.88
N LEU A 758 -15.50 -6.97 -18.34
CA LEU A 758 -16.21 -8.05 -19.04
C LEU A 758 -15.26 -9.10 -19.63
N SER A 759 -14.18 -9.39 -18.92
CA SER A 759 -13.16 -10.35 -19.34
C SER A 759 -12.84 -11.35 -18.24
N GLU A 760 -12.42 -12.55 -18.65
CA GLU A 760 -11.87 -13.54 -17.74
C GLU A 760 -10.38 -13.22 -17.50
N TRP A 761 -10.00 -13.16 -16.23
CA TRP A 761 -8.65 -12.95 -15.77
C TRP A 761 -8.10 -14.27 -15.25
N HIS A 762 -6.93 -14.66 -15.76
CA HIS A 762 -6.22 -15.86 -15.34
C HIS A 762 -4.93 -15.48 -14.62
N PRO A 763 -4.56 -16.21 -13.55
CA PRO A 763 -3.25 -16.06 -12.95
C PRO A 763 -2.12 -16.27 -13.97
N VAL A 764 -1.08 -15.44 -13.90
CA VAL A 764 0.09 -15.56 -14.78
C VAL A 764 1.14 -16.54 -14.24
N THR A 765 1.23 -16.66 -12.92
CA THR A 765 2.06 -17.61 -12.17
C THR A 765 1.38 -17.95 -10.82
N GLY A 766 1.94 -18.89 -10.06
CA GLY A 766 1.70 -19.01 -8.61
C GLY A 766 2.50 -17.96 -7.85
N GLY A 767 2.78 -18.15 -6.57
CA GLY A 767 3.74 -17.27 -5.87
C GLY A 767 5.06 -17.22 -6.64
N ALA A 768 5.69 -18.39 -6.88
CA ALA A 768 6.93 -18.48 -7.66
C ALA A 768 6.76 -19.18 -9.02
N ASN A 769 7.65 -18.89 -9.97
CA ASN A 769 7.85 -19.65 -11.20
C ASN A 769 8.78 -20.85 -10.94
N LEU A 770 8.22 -21.88 -10.29
CA LEU A 770 8.96 -23.11 -9.99
C LEU A 770 9.57 -23.82 -11.22
N PRO A 771 8.95 -23.83 -12.41
CA PRO A 771 9.61 -24.37 -13.61
C PRO A 771 10.92 -23.65 -13.94
N ALA A 772 10.96 -22.32 -13.89
CA ALA A 772 12.18 -21.54 -14.11
C ALA A 772 13.22 -21.83 -13.02
N LEU A 773 12.79 -21.81 -11.76
CA LEU A 773 13.65 -22.09 -10.61
C LEU A 773 14.24 -23.50 -10.63
N ASN A 774 13.45 -24.52 -11.01
CA ASN A 774 13.93 -25.89 -11.14
C ASN A 774 14.99 -26.04 -12.23
N ARG A 775 14.93 -25.26 -13.33
CA ARG A 775 16.00 -25.25 -14.35
C ARG A 775 17.31 -24.70 -13.80
N LEU A 776 17.27 -23.72 -12.90
CA LEU A 776 18.45 -23.23 -12.19
C LEU A 776 18.98 -24.27 -11.19
N LEU A 777 18.09 -24.88 -10.40
CA LEU A 777 18.45 -25.83 -9.34
C LEU A 777 18.95 -27.20 -9.86
N ASP A 778 18.56 -27.60 -11.07
CA ASP A 778 19.01 -28.86 -11.69
C ASP A 778 20.54 -28.91 -11.91
N GLU A 779 21.20 -27.74 -12.08
CA GLU A 779 22.68 -27.61 -12.13
C GLU A 779 23.40 -28.12 -10.85
N PHE A 780 22.62 -28.32 -9.78
CA PHE A 780 23.04 -28.82 -8.48
C PHE A 780 22.31 -30.11 -8.06
N HIS A 781 21.61 -30.76 -8.99
CA HIS A 781 20.80 -31.97 -8.75
C HIS A 781 19.69 -31.76 -7.68
N MET A 782 19.03 -30.61 -7.71
CA MET A 782 17.94 -30.27 -6.80
C MET A 782 16.64 -30.03 -7.58
N GLN A 783 15.49 -30.38 -6.99
CA GLN A 783 14.17 -30.14 -7.60
C GLN A 783 13.09 -29.91 -6.54
N LEU A 784 12.19 -28.99 -6.83
CA LEU A 784 10.99 -28.66 -6.05
C LEU A 784 9.73 -29.23 -6.71
N ALA A 785 8.76 -29.62 -5.89
CA ALA A 785 7.46 -30.13 -6.31
C ALA A 785 6.55 -29.03 -6.85
N TYR A 786 5.56 -29.39 -7.67
CA TYR A 786 4.46 -28.48 -8.04
C TYR A 786 3.22 -28.66 -7.15
N GLU A 787 3.19 -29.69 -6.30
CA GLU A 787 2.09 -29.85 -5.35
C GLU A 787 2.27 -28.90 -4.15
N ILE A 788 1.20 -28.20 -3.80
CA ILE A 788 1.15 -27.24 -2.70
C ILE A 788 0.94 -28.00 -1.39
N ARG A 789 1.75 -27.67 -0.39
CA ARG A 789 1.68 -28.22 0.97
C ARG A 789 1.47 -27.10 1.97
N ALA A 790 0.74 -27.39 3.03
CA ALA A 790 0.44 -26.44 4.10
C ALA A 790 0.63 -27.12 5.47
N ASN A 791 1.15 -26.38 6.45
CA ASN A 791 1.20 -26.82 7.85
C ASN A 791 0.64 -25.71 8.76
N ARG A 792 -0.51 -26.03 9.38
CA ARG A 792 -1.27 -25.10 10.24
C ARG A 792 -0.90 -25.16 11.72
N THR A 793 -0.06 -26.11 12.12
CA THR A 793 0.32 -26.32 13.54
C THR A 793 1.66 -25.72 13.90
N GLY A 794 2.36 -25.09 12.94
CA GLY A 794 3.69 -24.53 13.15
C GLY A 794 4.81 -25.52 12.82
N VAL A 795 5.96 -24.97 12.42
CA VAL A 795 7.14 -25.70 11.96
C VAL A 795 8.35 -25.32 12.80
N SER A 796 9.11 -26.32 13.23
CA SER A 796 10.45 -26.12 13.82
C SER A 796 11.46 -27.05 13.14
N LEU A 797 12.30 -26.46 12.28
CA LEU A 797 13.28 -27.21 11.47
C LEU A 797 14.70 -27.11 11.99
N LEU A 798 15.02 -26.01 12.68
CA LEU A 798 16.37 -25.68 13.13
C LEU A 798 16.44 -25.57 14.66
N GLY A 799 15.51 -26.24 15.35
CA GLY A 799 15.46 -26.47 16.80
C GLY A 799 15.42 -25.22 17.68
N SER A 800 14.87 -24.12 17.16
CA SER A 800 14.27 -23.07 17.99
C SER A 800 13.13 -23.69 18.81
N SER A 801 13.01 -23.31 20.09
CA SER A 801 11.85 -23.65 20.95
C SER A 801 10.54 -22.99 20.51
N SER A 802 10.53 -22.42 19.31
CA SER A 802 9.50 -21.56 18.78
C SER A 802 9.24 -21.95 17.34
N GLU A 803 7.96 -22.14 17.02
CA GLU A 803 7.47 -22.58 15.73
C GLU A 803 7.14 -21.37 14.85
N PHE A 804 7.28 -21.54 13.54
CA PHE A 804 6.86 -20.57 12.53
C PHE A 804 5.86 -21.22 11.57
N PRO A 805 4.95 -20.45 10.95
CA PRO A 805 4.00 -21.02 10.00
C PRO A 805 4.70 -21.45 8.70
N PHE A 806 4.18 -22.51 8.07
CA PHE A 806 4.43 -22.86 6.68
C PHE A 806 3.07 -22.84 5.99
N ALA A 807 2.75 -21.71 5.37
CA ALA A 807 1.42 -21.33 4.94
C ALA A 807 0.97 -22.16 3.73
N SER A 808 1.59 -21.91 2.58
CA SER A 808 1.22 -22.51 1.30
C SER A 808 2.47 -22.65 0.44
N GLY A 809 3.31 -23.63 0.71
CA GLY A 809 4.61 -23.74 0.05
C GLY A 809 4.79 -24.99 -0.82
N THR A 810 5.97 -25.09 -1.43
CA THR A 810 6.47 -26.28 -2.12
C THR A 810 7.40 -27.13 -1.24
N TYR A 811 7.72 -28.35 -1.68
CA TYR A 811 8.65 -29.26 -1.01
C TYR A 811 9.68 -29.84 -1.98
N ILE A 812 10.77 -30.38 -1.45
CA ILE A 812 11.90 -30.92 -2.21
C ILE A 812 11.61 -32.35 -2.67
N THR A 813 11.75 -32.63 -3.96
CA THR A 813 11.56 -33.98 -4.53
C THR A 813 12.89 -34.65 -4.89
N LYS A 814 13.90 -33.84 -5.21
CA LYS A 814 15.25 -34.29 -5.53
C LYS A 814 16.30 -33.49 -4.77
N PHE A 815 17.28 -34.16 -4.15
CA PHE A 815 18.36 -33.51 -3.42
C PHE A 815 19.65 -34.34 -3.42
N PRO A 816 20.83 -33.71 -3.59
CA PRO A 816 22.10 -34.42 -3.77
C PRO A 816 22.60 -35.15 -2.51
N VAL A 817 23.43 -36.18 -2.75
CA VAL A 817 24.18 -36.91 -1.70
C VAL A 817 25.03 -35.94 -0.88
N GLY A 818 25.08 -36.13 0.44
CA GLY A 818 25.84 -35.27 1.35
C GLY A 818 25.10 -34.00 1.77
N GLY A 819 23.91 -33.76 1.19
CA GLY A 819 22.99 -32.73 1.65
C GLY A 819 22.28 -33.09 2.96
N TYR A 820 21.62 -32.10 3.56
CA TYR A 820 20.78 -32.25 4.74
C TYR A 820 19.36 -31.81 4.42
N LEU A 821 18.36 -32.63 4.79
CA LEU A 821 16.94 -32.32 4.60
C LEU A 821 16.21 -32.15 5.93
N GLY A 822 15.42 -31.09 6.04
CA GLY A 822 14.48 -30.82 7.12
C GLY A 822 13.06 -31.16 6.69
N PHE A 823 12.37 -31.97 7.49
CA PHE A 823 11.03 -32.48 7.19
C PHE A 823 9.98 -31.86 8.10
N ILE A 824 8.79 -31.61 7.53
CA ILE A 824 7.59 -31.24 8.26
C ILE A 824 6.47 -32.22 7.96
N GLU A 825 5.49 -32.30 8.84
CA GLU A 825 4.20 -32.93 8.54
C GLU A 825 3.31 -31.86 7.88
N ALA A 826 2.81 -32.09 6.66
CA ALA A 826 2.00 -31.12 5.95
C ALA A 826 0.81 -31.77 5.24
N THR A 827 -0.29 -31.04 5.10
CA THR A 827 -1.46 -31.49 4.33
C THR A 827 -1.26 -31.20 2.84
N ASN A 828 -1.97 -31.93 1.98
CA ASN A 828 -1.97 -31.71 0.54
C ASN A 828 -2.99 -30.62 0.15
N GLN A 829 -2.54 -29.36 0.17
CA GLN A 829 -3.40 -28.21 -0.10
C GLN A 829 -3.88 -28.17 -1.56
N SER A 830 -3.06 -28.64 -2.52
CA SER A 830 -3.51 -28.81 -3.92
C SER A 830 -4.76 -29.69 -4.00
N ALA A 831 -4.77 -30.83 -3.30
CA ALA A 831 -5.91 -31.73 -3.29
C ALA A 831 -7.15 -31.12 -2.61
N GLU A 832 -6.96 -30.33 -1.54
CA GLU A 832 -8.03 -29.61 -0.85
C GLU A 832 -8.72 -28.59 -1.78
N LEU A 833 -7.93 -27.79 -2.51
CA LEU A 833 -8.42 -26.74 -3.40
C LEU A 833 -9.11 -27.32 -4.65
N LEU A 834 -8.54 -28.37 -5.25
CA LEU A 834 -9.07 -28.99 -6.47
C LEU A 834 -10.35 -29.80 -6.21
N ASN A 835 -10.42 -30.55 -5.11
CA ASN A 835 -11.53 -31.47 -4.85
C ASN A 835 -12.68 -30.85 -4.05
N ARG A 836 -12.52 -29.65 -3.47
CA ARG A 836 -13.52 -28.94 -2.62
C ARG A 836 -14.18 -29.84 -1.56
N SER A 837 -13.46 -30.86 -1.08
CA SER A 837 -13.97 -31.87 -0.16
C SER A 837 -13.16 -31.85 1.13
N THR A 838 -13.86 -31.72 2.26
CA THR A 838 -13.26 -31.71 3.61
C THR A 838 -12.68 -33.06 4.02
N SER A 839 -12.83 -34.12 3.24
CA SER A 839 -12.33 -35.46 3.60
C SER A 839 -10.83 -35.68 3.36
N ALA A 840 -10.15 -34.81 2.60
CA ALA A 840 -8.69 -34.89 2.38
C ALA A 840 -7.86 -34.21 3.50
N THR A 841 -8.54 -33.53 4.44
CA THR A 841 -7.94 -32.61 5.43
C THR A 841 -7.14 -33.26 6.57
N ASN A 842 -7.09 -34.59 6.64
CA ASN A 842 -6.50 -35.32 7.78
C ASN A 842 -5.30 -36.21 7.43
N ASP A 843 -4.86 -36.25 6.18
CA ASP A 843 -3.68 -37.04 5.80
C ASP A 843 -2.42 -36.17 5.83
N LEU A 844 -1.82 -36.08 7.02
CA LEU A 844 -0.54 -35.42 7.20
C LEU A 844 0.56 -36.28 6.57
N GLN A 845 1.28 -35.69 5.62
CA GLN A 845 2.41 -36.33 4.97
C GLN A 845 3.71 -35.66 5.39
N ARG A 846 4.69 -36.49 5.76
CA ARG A 846 6.04 -36.03 6.05
C ARG A 846 6.78 -35.67 4.76
N VAL A 847 7.03 -34.38 4.54
CA VAL A 847 7.66 -33.84 3.33
C VAL A 847 8.89 -32.98 3.67
N PRO A 848 9.98 -33.03 2.88
CA PRO A 848 11.16 -32.20 3.11
C PRO A 848 10.97 -30.80 2.53
N VAL A 849 11.01 -29.76 3.36
CA VAL A 849 10.80 -28.36 2.93
C VAL A 849 12.03 -27.47 3.08
N LEU A 850 13.07 -27.98 3.76
CA LEU A 850 14.36 -27.29 3.91
C LEU A 850 15.49 -28.20 3.43
N GLY A 851 16.37 -27.68 2.58
CA GLY A 851 17.57 -28.37 2.12
C GLY A 851 18.81 -27.53 2.36
N LEU A 852 19.86 -28.13 2.94
CA LEU A 852 21.19 -27.51 3.10
C LEU A 852 22.25 -28.34 2.37
N TYR A 853 23.05 -27.71 1.54
CA TYR A 853 24.06 -28.37 0.73
C TYR A 853 25.36 -27.58 0.66
N GLU A 854 26.48 -28.29 0.76
CA GLU A 854 27.83 -27.75 0.61
C GLU A 854 28.39 -28.27 -0.71
N VAL A 855 28.67 -27.37 -1.66
CA VAL A 855 29.08 -27.77 -3.01
C VAL A 855 30.48 -28.39 -2.94
N PRO A 856 30.69 -29.62 -3.44
CA PRO A 856 31.95 -30.37 -3.28
C PRO A 856 33.04 -29.86 -4.24
N ALA A 857 33.43 -28.60 -4.07
CA ALA A 857 34.49 -27.94 -4.82
C ALA A 857 35.42 -27.18 -3.86
N ARG A 858 36.69 -26.98 -4.25
CA ARG A 858 37.71 -26.36 -3.38
C ARG A 858 37.30 -24.97 -2.87
N ASN A 859 36.62 -24.21 -3.71
CA ASN A 859 36.03 -22.90 -3.41
C ASN A 859 34.51 -22.94 -3.66
N GLY A 860 33.88 -24.09 -3.42
CA GLY A 860 32.43 -24.22 -3.55
C GLY A 860 31.73 -23.43 -2.45
N GLY A 861 30.70 -22.67 -2.83
CA GLY A 861 29.77 -22.08 -1.87
C GLY A 861 28.77 -23.10 -1.35
N ARG A 862 27.68 -22.60 -0.80
CA ARG A 862 26.62 -23.41 -0.20
C ARG A 862 25.26 -23.03 -0.73
N ILE A 863 24.36 -23.99 -0.71
CA ILE A 863 23.00 -23.80 -1.18
C ILE A 863 22.06 -24.13 -0.03
N ALA A 864 21.13 -23.23 0.25
CA ALA A 864 20.01 -23.47 1.14
C ALA A 864 18.71 -23.17 0.38
N VAL A 865 17.77 -24.12 0.43
CA VAL A 865 16.47 -24.02 -0.27
C VAL A 865 15.36 -24.23 0.76
N TYR A 866 14.42 -23.29 0.80
CA TYR A 866 13.22 -23.35 1.62
C TYR A 866 11.98 -23.09 0.75
N GLY A 867 10.89 -23.81 1.01
CA GLY A 867 9.76 -23.90 0.10
C GLY A 867 8.64 -22.86 0.24
N ASP A 868 8.77 -21.88 1.13
CA ASP A 868 7.72 -20.89 1.44
C ASP A 868 8.38 -19.51 1.66
N SER A 869 7.96 -18.49 0.89
CA SER A 869 8.48 -17.13 0.96
C SER A 869 7.65 -16.29 1.94
N ALA A 870 6.36 -16.60 2.11
CA ALA A 870 5.44 -15.91 3.01
C ALA A 870 5.94 -15.87 4.46
N CYS A 871 6.75 -16.84 4.89
CA CYS A 871 7.48 -16.81 6.16
C CYS A 871 8.32 -15.52 6.33
N LEU A 872 8.94 -15.01 5.27
CA LEU A 872 9.73 -13.77 5.27
C LEU A 872 8.88 -12.50 5.10
N ASP A 873 7.64 -12.62 4.63
CA ASP A 873 6.73 -11.50 4.44
C ASP A 873 5.98 -11.18 5.74
N ALA A 874 6.35 -10.09 6.40
CA ALA A 874 5.70 -9.68 7.64
C ALA A 874 4.21 -9.29 7.45
N SER A 875 3.78 -8.93 6.24
CA SER A 875 2.39 -8.62 5.91
C SER A 875 1.50 -9.86 5.88
N ALA A 876 2.08 -11.05 5.67
CA ALA A 876 1.39 -12.34 5.75
C ALA A 876 1.07 -12.76 7.20
N HIS A 877 1.65 -12.12 8.22
CA HIS A 877 1.49 -12.47 9.64
C HIS A 877 0.70 -11.39 10.39
N GLN A 878 -0.63 -11.42 10.31
CA GLN A 878 -1.49 -10.37 10.88
C GLN A 878 -1.51 -10.31 12.42
N ASP A 879 -1.23 -11.42 13.11
CA ASP A 879 -1.47 -11.53 14.58
C ASP A 879 -0.32 -12.12 15.42
N ASP A 880 0.87 -12.42 14.88
CA ASP A 880 1.87 -13.20 15.64
C ASP A 880 3.33 -12.74 15.51
N THR A 881 4.08 -12.93 16.60
CA THR A 881 5.55 -12.92 16.66
C THR A 881 6.22 -14.00 15.80
N GLY A 882 5.45 -14.90 15.17
CA GLY A 882 5.90 -16.01 14.33
C GLY A 882 6.89 -15.62 13.22
N PHE A 883 6.70 -14.48 12.55
CA PHE A 883 7.63 -13.99 11.52
C PHE A 883 9.04 -13.71 12.09
N ARG A 884 9.16 -13.39 13.39
CA ARG A 884 10.48 -13.22 14.03
C ARG A 884 11.26 -14.53 14.02
N HIS A 885 10.58 -15.66 14.15
CA HIS A 885 11.20 -16.97 14.06
C HIS A 885 11.64 -17.28 12.62
N CYS A 886 10.90 -16.82 11.61
CA CYS A 886 11.34 -16.85 10.22
C CYS A 886 12.62 -16.01 9.99
N PHE A 887 12.73 -14.83 10.62
CA PHE A 887 13.94 -14.01 10.54
C PHE A 887 15.14 -14.66 11.24
N GLU A 888 14.95 -15.33 12.39
CA GLU A 888 16.01 -16.12 13.03
C GLU A 888 16.39 -17.37 12.23
N MET A 889 15.44 -17.99 11.54
CA MET A 889 15.73 -19.05 10.57
C MET A 889 16.65 -18.50 9.47
N LEU A 890 16.30 -17.36 8.88
CA LEU A 890 17.15 -16.70 7.88
C LEU A 890 18.55 -16.39 8.44
N ASP A 891 18.67 -15.85 9.65
CA ASP A 891 19.98 -15.60 10.26
C ASP A 891 20.81 -16.89 10.40
N THR A 892 20.16 -17.99 10.76
CA THR A 892 20.80 -19.30 10.85
C THR A 892 21.26 -19.81 9.47
N LEU A 893 20.43 -19.62 8.43
CA LEU A 893 20.79 -19.95 7.05
C LEU A 893 21.91 -19.05 6.52
N LEU A 894 21.96 -17.77 6.92
CA LEU A 894 23.03 -16.85 6.59
C LEU A 894 24.36 -17.24 7.26
N ARG A 895 24.34 -17.72 8.51
CA ARG A 895 25.54 -18.28 9.17
C ARG A 895 26.00 -19.57 8.51
N PHE A 896 25.08 -20.44 8.09
CA PHE A 896 25.43 -21.63 7.33
C PHE A 896 26.10 -21.28 6.02
N THR A 897 25.48 -20.41 5.22
CA THR A 897 25.94 -20.02 3.88
C THR A 897 27.26 -19.23 3.91
N ASN A 898 27.45 -18.34 4.88
CA ASN A 898 28.64 -17.50 4.97
C ASN A 898 29.80 -18.11 5.79
N ASP A 899 29.52 -18.70 6.95
CA ASP A 899 30.56 -18.87 7.98
C ASP A 899 31.11 -20.29 8.14
N GLY A 900 30.56 -21.31 7.48
CA GLY A 900 30.92 -22.68 7.89
C GLY A 900 29.90 -23.33 8.79
N GLN A 901 29.13 -22.51 9.51
CA GLN A 901 28.49 -22.94 10.73
C GLN A 901 27.25 -23.75 10.43
N ARG A 902 27.39 -25.07 10.59
CA ARG A 902 26.26 -25.97 10.60
C ARG A 902 25.39 -25.64 11.80
N PRO A 903 24.05 -25.53 11.66
CA PRO A 903 23.16 -25.33 12.79
C PRO A 903 23.48 -26.31 13.93
N GLU A 904 23.52 -25.85 15.18
CA GLU A 904 23.98 -26.69 16.32
C GLU A 904 23.18 -27.99 16.48
N GLN A 905 21.94 -28.02 15.96
CA GLN A 905 21.02 -29.17 15.97
C GLN A 905 20.91 -29.91 14.63
N VAL A 906 21.82 -29.70 13.67
CA VAL A 906 21.88 -30.48 12.42
C VAL A 906 21.87 -32.00 12.68
N ASN A 907 22.40 -32.43 13.83
CA ASN A 907 22.43 -33.85 14.20
C ASN A 907 21.11 -34.38 14.83
N ALA A 908 20.15 -33.53 15.20
CA ALA A 908 18.90 -33.91 15.85
C ALA A 908 17.65 -33.73 14.99
N SER A 909 17.59 -32.67 14.15
CA SER A 909 16.37 -32.32 13.39
C SER A 909 16.50 -32.46 11.87
N LEU A 910 17.73 -32.45 11.33
CA LEU A 910 17.97 -32.60 9.89
C LEU A 910 18.47 -34.00 9.55
N THR A 911 18.04 -34.52 8.41
CA THR A 911 18.44 -35.83 7.90
C THR A 911 19.59 -35.69 6.93
N HIS A 912 20.77 -36.20 7.28
CA HIS A 912 21.93 -36.23 6.38
C HIS A 912 21.79 -37.34 5.34
N LEU A 913 21.92 -36.98 4.07
CA LEU A 913 21.72 -37.88 2.94
C LEU A 913 22.96 -38.69 2.62
N LYS A 914 22.87 -40.02 2.78
CA LYS A 914 23.91 -40.97 2.35
C LYS A 914 23.75 -41.39 0.89
N THR A 915 22.55 -41.26 0.35
CA THR A 915 22.17 -41.52 -1.04
C THR A 915 21.42 -40.31 -1.55
N GLU A 916 21.35 -40.15 -2.87
CA GLU A 916 20.53 -39.11 -3.47
C GLU A 916 19.09 -39.28 -2.97
N TYR A 917 18.49 -38.19 -2.51
CA TYR A 917 17.07 -38.18 -2.23
C TYR A 917 16.37 -37.95 -3.55
N ASP A 918 15.61 -38.93 -3.99
CA ASP A 918 14.73 -38.85 -5.13
C ASP A 918 13.48 -39.59 -4.70
N THR A 919 12.34 -38.89 -4.67
CA THR A 919 11.07 -39.53 -4.33
C THR A 919 10.71 -40.66 -5.29
N GLY A 920 11.36 -40.73 -6.46
CA GLY A 920 11.12 -41.72 -7.50
C GLY A 920 9.72 -41.54 -8.09
N GLY A 921 9.58 -41.67 -9.40
CA GLY A 921 8.26 -41.64 -10.05
C GLY A 921 7.36 -42.85 -9.73
N SER A 922 7.31 -43.31 -8.48
CA SER A 922 6.52 -44.47 -8.03
C SER A 922 5.53 -44.07 -6.93
N GLY A 923 4.36 -43.62 -7.38
CA GLY A 923 3.18 -43.36 -6.55
C GLY A 923 2.48 -42.07 -6.98
N GLU A 924 1.67 -42.13 -8.04
CA GLU A 924 0.76 -41.07 -8.53
C GLU A 924 1.34 -39.81 -9.23
N SER A 925 2.66 -39.57 -9.29
CA SER A 925 3.21 -38.36 -9.94
C SER A 925 3.36 -38.41 -11.47
N ARG A 926 2.41 -39.03 -12.20
CA ARG A 926 2.33 -38.88 -13.68
C ARG A 926 1.53 -37.64 -14.12
N SER A 927 1.16 -36.77 -13.19
CA SER A 927 0.59 -35.44 -13.45
C SER A 927 1.60 -34.29 -13.35
N GLY A 928 2.90 -34.59 -13.42
CA GLY A 928 3.94 -33.61 -13.74
C GLY A 928 3.88 -33.23 -15.22
N GLU A 929 2.78 -32.61 -15.66
CA GLU A 929 2.82 -31.81 -16.88
C GLU A 929 3.83 -30.69 -16.62
N GLU A 930 4.92 -30.65 -17.40
CA GLU A 930 5.65 -29.39 -17.62
C GLU A 930 4.62 -28.28 -17.86
N PRO A 931 4.85 -27.05 -17.37
CA PRO A 931 3.87 -25.97 -17.50
C PRO A 931 3.35 -25.94 -18.93
N ASN A 932 2.03 -26.09 -19.08
CA ASN A 932 1.41 -26.16 -20.39
C ASN A 932 1.78 -24.90 -21.20
N ALA A 933 1.88 -25.03 -22.52
CA ALA A 933 2.21 -23.90 -23.41
C ALA A 933 1.32 -22.67 -23.14
N THR A 934 0.10 -22.89 -22.64
CA THR A 934 -0.85 -21.90 -22.15
C THR A 934 -0.33 -21.08 -20.95
N THR A 935 0.22 -21.70 -19.90
CA THR A 935 0.75 -20.99 -18.72
C THR A 935 1.95 -20.13 -19.10
N THR A 936 2.85 -20.69 -19.91
CA THR A 936 4.00 -19.96 -20.45
C THR A 936 3.55 -18.79 -21.35
N ALA A 937 2.48 -18.98 -22.14
CA ALA A 937 1.91 -17.92 -22.97
C ALA A 937 1.24 -16.81 -22.13
N ARG A 938 0.56 -17.15 -21.02
CA ARG A 938 -0.04 -16.17 -20.09
C ARG A 938 1.05 -15.28 -19.47
N LEU A 939 2.13 -15.89 -18.97
CA LEU A 939 3.26 -15.16 -18.40
C LEU A 939 3.98 -14.27 -19.43
N GLY A 940 4.02 -14.68 -20.71
CA GLY A 940 4.77 -13.97 -21.75
C GLY A 940 4.48 -12.47 -21.92
N LYS A 941 3.27 -11.99 -21.62
CA LYS A 941 2.92 -10.55 -21.67
C LYS A 941 3.51 -9.75 -20.50
N HIS A 942 3.87 -10.41 -19.41
CA HIS A 942 4.35 -9.81 -18.17
C HIS A 942 5.83 -10.11 -17.91
N SER A 943 6.35 -11.20 -18.47
CA SER A 943 7.76 -11.60 -18.38
C SER A 943 8.65 -10.78 -19.30
N LYS A 944 9.58 -10.03 -18.71
CA LYS A 944 10.58 -9.25 -19.42
C LYS A 944 11.62 -10.14 -20.11
N VAL A 945 11.89 -11.32 -19.54
CA VAL A 945 12.81 -12.31 -20.10
C VAL A 945 12.22 -12.99 -21.33
N LEU A 946 10.97 -13.46 -21.27
CA LEU A 946 10.29 -14.06 -22.42
C LEU A 946 10.10 -13.06 -23.56
N GLN A 947 9.76 -11.81 -23.25
CA GLN A 947 9.66 -10.74 -24.26
C GLN A 947 11.01 -10.47 -24.93
N ALA A 948 12.10 -10.42 -24.17
CA ALA A 948 13.45 -10.20 -24.71
C ALA A 948 13.93 -11.38 -25.57
N LEU A 949 13.55 -12.62 -25.26
CA LEU A 949 13.84 -13.78 -26.09
C LEU A 949 13.13 -13.72 -27.45
N GLN A 950 11.93 -13.13 -27.49
CA GLN A 950 11.15 -12.89 -28.70
C GLN A 950 11.64 -11.65 -29.49
N GLN A 951 12.24 -10.66 -28.81
CA GLN A 951 12.74 -9.41 -29.37
C GLN A 951 14.22 -9.19 -28.98
N ARG A 952 15.15 -9.65 -29.83
CA ARG A 952 16.62 -9.63 -29.57
C ARG A 952 17.28 -8.28 -29.19
N PRO A 953 16.76 -7.06 -29.43
CA PRO A 953 17.43 -5.83 -28.96
C PRO A 953 17.20 -5.47 -27.48
N THR A 954 16.22 -6.06 -26.79
CA THR A 954 15.85 -5.64 -25.42
C THR A 954 16.86 -6.11 -24.36
N ARG A 955 17.48 -7.28 -24.57
CA ARG A 955 18.37 -7.90 -23.57
C ARG A 955 19.65 -7.11 -23.29
N GLN A 956 20.28 -6.55 -24.32
CA GLN A 956 21.48 -5.70 -24.13
C GLN A 956 21.19 -4.51 -23.21
N ARG A 957 19.95 -3.99 -23.20
CA ARG A 957 19.54 -2.85 -22.38
C ARG A 957 19.60 -3.14 -20.88
N TYR A 958 19.33 -4.37 -20.44
CA TYR A 958 19.41 -4.74 -19.02
C TYR A 958 20.84 -4.65 -18.48
N CYS A 959 21.84 -5.08 -19.26
CA CYS A 959 23.25 -4.83 -18.91
C CYS A 959 23.68 -3.37 -19.08
N HIS A 960 23.10 -2.61 -20.02
CA HIS A 960 23.43 -1.17 -20.20
C HIS A 960 23.06 -0.33 -18.99
N PHE A 961 22.02 -0.72 -18.23
CA PHE A 961 21.70 -0.08 -16.94
C PHE A 961 22.93 -0.01 -16.02
N HIS A 962 23.82 -1.00 -16.09
CA HIS A 962 25.08 -1.04 -15.34
C HIS A 962 26.31 -0.59 -16.15
N ARG A 963 26.38 -0.87 -17.46
CA ARG A 963 27.62 -0.71 -18.27
C ARG A 963 27.98 0.69 -18.76
N ARG A 964 27.31 1.77 -18.33
CA ARG A 964 27.63 3.17 -18.71
C ARG A 964 27.72 3.43 -20.23
N GLU A 965 27.18 2.55 -21.06
CA GLU A 965 27.15 2.72 -22.51
C GLU A 965 25.77 3.21 -22.96
N GLN A 966 25.81 4.22 -23.83
CA GLN A 966 24.75 5.13 -24.25
C GLN A 966 23.41 4.43 -24.55
N CYS A 967 22.33 4.94 -23.95
CA CYS A 967 20.97 4.61 -24.35
C CYS A 967 20.73 5.10 -25.79
N GLU A 968 20.54 4.19 -26.75
CA GLU A 968 19.83 4.48 -28.01
C GLU A 968 18.45 3.78 -28.03
N ASP A 969 17.45 4.67 -28.06
CA ASP A 969 16.05 4.62 -28.48
C ASP A 969 14.98 3.74 -27.79
N GLY A 970 14.17 4.44 -27.01
CA GLY A 970 12.78 4.10 -26.70
C GLY A 970 12.29 4.99 -25.57
N ALA A 971 12.00 6.27 -25.87
CA ALA A 971 11.77 7.39 -24.95
C ALA A 971 13.03 7.92 -24.24
N SER A 972 13.81 8.71 -24.97
CA SER A 972 14.61 9.87 -24.53
C SER A 972 14.97 10.01 -23.02
N ILE A 973 15.78 9.10 -22.49
CA ILE A 973 16.42 9.23 -21.18
C ILE A 973 17.94 9.29 -21.41
N ARG A 974 18.57 10.42 -21.05
CA ARG A 974 20.04 10.58 -21.11
C ARG A 974 20.64 10.19 -19.78
N VAL A 975 21.57 9.23 -19.80
CA VAL A 975 22.42 8.92 -18.65
C VAL A 975 23.76 9.62 -18.82
N THR A 976 24.14 10.48 -17.87
CA THR A 976 25.47 11.13 -17.88
C THR A 976 26.23 10.89 -16.58
N THR A 977 27.47 10.40 -16.68
CA THR A 977 28.39 10.28 -15.54
C THR A 977 29.15 11.58 -15.31
N LEU A 978 29.10 12.10 -14.09
CA LEU A 978 29.67 13.40 -13.74
C LEU A 978 31.06 13.23 -13.15
N ARG A 979 32.09 13.73 -13.83
CA ARG A 979 33.44 13.81 -13.23
C ARG A 979 33.50 14.99 -12.27
N ALA A 980 34.11 14.78 -11.11
CA ALA A 980 34.36 15.85 -10.14
C ALA A 980 35.22 16.95 -10.79
N GLU A 981 34.65 18.14 -10.97
CA GLU A 981 35.42 19.32 -11.35
C GLU A 981 36.17 19.83 -10.12
N THR A 982 37.49 19.84 -10.18
CA THR A 982 38.32 20.55 -9.19
C THR A 982 38.04 22.04 -9.34
N ALA A 983 37.50 22.67 -8.29
CA ALA A 983 37.47 24.13 -8.18
C ALA A 983 38.89 24.67 -8.43
N MET A 984 39.05 25.51 -9.45
CA MET A 984 40.25 26.33 -9.66
C MET A 984 40.29 27.48 -8.66
#